data_AF-A0AAN9C345-F1
#
_entry.id   AF-A0AAN9C345-F1
#
_cell.length_a   1.000
_cell.length_b   1.000
_cell.length_c   1.000
_cell.angle_alpha   90.00
_cell.angle_beta   90.00
_cell.angle_gamma   90.00
#
_symmetry.space_group_name_H-M   'P 1'
#
loop_
_entity.id
_entity.type
_entity.pdbx_description
1 polymer ?
#
loop_
_entity_poly.entity_id
_entity_poly.type
_entity_poly.pdbx_seq_one_letter_code
_entity_poly.pdbx_strand_id
1 'polypeptide(L)'
;MGRCFRRRGRFNLCHPRCRPRVPHHRHCGPPRRSPSPSPPPGADKGSPGGNRPCGGIVPRPPAFRRPMVGRPLLAFGRGRFRPFGNLFRGRRPLSFNFGGRCPVVDYGHVKPDDETTDEDEDEDEDENEDEDEETEESMDEATDEDEEDEAEEKKKDKEAKPLANRPKKPKPGNKPKPLPANKNVLHVQRAEFMVGHNTTQHHTDEYDITEAKRRQLVVRRGQPFTVRIVFSRQYKKQKDDLRLVFEIGDDPKPSKGTHVEMILSDKDEEGEWGASIQKVNGKILIVKVFTPPTCFVGVWKFKVDVVKRKDENATVFRYNHKDPIYILFNPWCREDTVFLDSEEQREAYVLEDKGKLFVGNYKKISSRPWVFGQFSGNVLDCCMYLLDISDIAFSVRGDAIRVCRKLTALVNSQDEEGVLTGNWSGDYSGGKSPLSWTGSAPILEQYYKQKTSVEFGQCWVFSGVLTTILRALGIPARSVTNFSSAHDADCSITIDIHYDDHGNPLSDMDEDSVWNFHVWNESWMARPDLPAGYGGWQALDSTPQETSDDVYCCGPCPVLAIKEGEVNLPYDGNFIFAEVNADKVYWMIQKDGTYKRIKVETHSVGKFISTCSPRGDREDVTKHYKYAENSSEERAAVLRANKVGVKDSKHDAYQGGPEDVQFELEFDANNTFVGSDFVVTLKCTNTSKKQRHLTGTLVANTMYYTGVVAELVGNNHFEDVAINPGKSR
;
A
#
# COMPACT_ATOMS: atom_id res chain seq x y z
N MET A 1 -7.59 0.86 -42.47
CA MET A 1 -6.34 1.35 -43.08
C MET A 1 -5.18 0.82 -42.26
N GLY A 2 -4.36 -0.06 -42.83
CA GLY A 2 -3.22 -0.67 -42.11
C GLY A 2 -1.97 0.18 -42.16
N ARG A 3 -1.01 -0.10 -41.26
CA ARG A 3 0.42 0.15 -41.48
C ARG A 3 1.27 -0.89 -40.76
N CYS A 4 1.92 -1.70 -41.59
CA CYS A 4 3.08 -2.54 -41.27
C CYS A 4 4.28 -1.68 -40.83
N PHE A 5 5.12 -2.21 -39.94
CA PHE A 5 6.57 -2.04 -40.05
C PHE A 5 7.28 -3.36 -39.73
N ARG A 6 7.85 -3.97 -40.77
CA ARG A 6 8.96 -4.93 -40.69
C ARG A 6 10.26 -4.14 -40.78
N ARG A 7 11.28 -4.51 -40.00
CA ARG A 7 12.66 -4.57 -40.49
C ARG A 7 13.42 -5.71 -39.81
N ARG A 8 13.93 -6.59 -40.66
CA ARG A 8 14.87 -7.69 -40.36
C ARG A 8 16.29 -7.13 -40.36
N GLY A 9 17.11 -7.56 -39.41
CA GLY A 9 18.57 -7.57 -39.52
C GLY A 9 19.06 -9.00 -39.33
N ARG A 10 19.59 -9.61 -40.39
CA ARG A 10 20.33 -10.89 -40.35
C ARG A 10 21.80 -10.56 -40.06
N PHE A 11 22.40 -11.25 -39.09
CA PHE A 11 23.85 -11.49 -39.08
C PHE A 11 24.09 -12.97 -38.84
N ASN A 12 24.95 -13.56 -39.67
CA ASN A 12 25.35 -14.95 -39.66
C ASN A 12 26.82 -15.03 -39.24
N LEU A 13 27.12 -16.07 -38.44
CA LEU A 13 28.37 -16.82 -38.32
C LEU A 13 29.60 -16.15 -37.68
N CYS A 14 30.02 -16.67 -36.52
CA CYS A 14 31.19 -17.56 -36.43
C CYS A 14 31.27 -18.26 -35.05
N HIS A 15 31.48 -19.57 -35.08
CA HIS A 15 31.84 -20.45 -33.96
C HIS A 15 33.34 -20.30 -33.62
N PRO A 16 33.77 -20.71 -32.40
CA PRO A 16 34.45 -22.00 -32.35
C PRO A 16 34.02 -22.90 -31.18
N ARG A 17 34.13 -24.21 -31.45
CA ARG A 17 33.98 -25.34 -30.53
C ARG A 17 35.18 -25.42 -29.60
N CYS A 18 34.98 -25.74 -28.32
CA CYS A 18 35.95 -26.48 -27.50
C CYS A 18 35.25 -27.22 -26.33
N ARG A 19 35.37 -28.55 -26.33
CA ARG A 19 35.26 -29.51 -25.21
C ARG A 19 36.03 -30.76 -25.67
N PRO A 20 36.42 -31.73 -24.81
CA PRO A 20 36.49 -31.76 -23.34
C PRO A 20 37.81 -32.36 -22.79
N ARG A 21 38.03 -32.33 -21.46
CA ARG A 21 38.73 -33.40 -20.70
C ARG A 21 38.44 -33.26 -19.19
N VAL A 22 38.30 -34.43 -18.54
CA VAL A 22 37.93 -34.77 -17.15
C VAL A 22 39.09 -35.69 -16.64
N PRO A 23 39.22 -36.21 -15.38
CA PRO A 23 38.72 -35.90 -14.01
C PRO A 23 39.84 -35.75 -12.94
N HIS A 24 39.50 -35.43 -11.68
CA HIS A 24 39.90 -36.26 -10.53
C HIS A 24 39.12 -35.96 -9.23
N HIS A 25 38.75 -37.06 -8.55
CA HIS A 25 38.12 -37.23 -7.23
C HIS A 25 38.85 -36.61 -6.02
N ARG A 26 38.14 -36.23 -4.93
CA ARG A 26 37.95 -37.01 -3.67
C ARG A 26 37.38 -36.18 -2.48
N HIS A 27 36.40 -36.79 -1.80
CA HIS A 27 36.05 -36.85 -0.37
C HIS A 27 35.79 -35.62 0.55
N CYS A 28 34.52 -35.55 0.99
CA CYS A 28 33.95 -35.56 2.36
C CYS A 28 34.71 -35.02 3.60
N GLY A 29 34.04 -34.12 4.35
CA GLY A 29 34.04 -34.11 5.84
C GLY A 29 34.27 -32.75 6.55
N PRO A 30 33.34 -32.26 7.43
CA PRO A 30 33.46 -31.02 8.23
C PRO A 30 33.80 -31.31 9.72
N PRO A 31 33.62 -30.40 10.71
CA PRO A 31 33.92 -28.96 10.86
C PRO A 31 34.79 -28.67 12.13
N ARG A 32 35.25 -27.42 12.37
CA ARG A 32 35.42 -26.85 13.75
C ARG A 32 35.88 -25.36 13.77
N ARG A 33 35.08 -24.57 14.49
CA ARG A 33 35.37 -23.50 15.50
C ARG A 33 36.46 -22.44 15.26
N SER A 34 36.00 -21.19 15.37
CA SER A 34 36.64 -19.91 15.72
C SER A 34 37.54 -19.96 16.98
N PRO A 35 38.50 -19.03 17.23
CA PRO A 35 38.23 -17.61 17.53
C PRO A 35 39.24 -16.57 16.99
N SER A 36 38.85 -15.30 17.20
CA SER A 36 39.52 -14.02 16.97
C SER A 36 40.92 -13.86 17.60
N PRO A 37 41.67 -12.80 17.20
CA PRO A 37 42.06 -11.82 18.22
C PRO A 37 42.06 -10.34 17.75
N SER A 38 41.89 -9.47 18.74
CA SER A 38 41.95 -8.00 18.75
C SER A 38 43.41 -7.45 18.68
N PRO A 39 43.62 -6.12 18.53
CA PRO A 39 44.81 -5.51 17.89
C PRO A 39 45.88 -5.00 18.89
N PRO A 40 47.04 -4.49 18.40
CA PRO A 40 47.93 -3.68 19.21
C PRO A 40 47.93 -2.17 18.84
N PRO A 41 48.48 -1.31 19.71
CA PRO A 41 48.29 0.15 19.71
C PRO A 41 49.56 0.95 19.30
N GLY A 42 49.42 2.28 19.20
CA GLY A 42 50.49 3.20 19.62
C GLY A 42 51.01 4.20 18.59
N ALA A 43 50.84 5.49 18.93
CA ALA A 43 51.32 6.72 18.32
C ALA A 43 52.85 6.81 18.05
N ASP A 44 53.31 7.66 17.13
CA ASP A 44 53.85 8.99 17.47
C ASP A 44 54.22 9.87 16.25
N LYS A 45 54.38 11.16 16.56
CA LYS A 45 54.54 12.39 15.77
C LYS A 45 55.70 12.46 14.75
N GLY A 46 55.54 13.35 13.75
CA GLY A 46 56.67 14.03 13.11
C GLY A 46 56.40 14.67 11.74
N SER A 47 56.04 15.96 11.72
CA SER A 47 56.28 16.89 10.58
C SER A 47 57.59 17.67 10.85
N PRO A 48 58.14 18.55 9.97
CA PRO A 48 57.78 18.90 8.58
C PRO A 48 58.99 18.98 7.60
N GLY A 49 58.75 19.17 6.29
CA GLY A 49 59.80 19.71 5.42
C GLY A 49 59.61 19.55 3.91
N GLY A 50 59.19 20.63 3.24
CA GLY A 50 59.92 21.17 2.08
C GLY A 50 59.60 20.69 0.64
N ASN A 51 59.27 21.69 -0.19
CA ASN A 51 59.51 21.83 -1.64
C ASN A 51 58.48 21.35 -2.68
N ARG A 52 57.85 22.37 -3.28
CA ARG A 52 57.25 22.50 -4.63
C ARG A 52 58.33 22.45 -5.74
N PRO A 53 58.03 22.66 -7.05
CA PRO A 53 56.93 22.18 -7.92
C PRO A 53 57.42 21.67 -9.31
N CYS A 54 56.60 20.88 -10.01
CA CYS A 54 56.50 20.72 -11.48
C CYS A 54 55.08 20.14 -11.70
N GLY A 55 54.16 20.58 -12.58
CA GLY A 55 54.24 21.22 -13.88
C GLY A 55 53.45 20.33 -14.86
N GLY A 56 52.32 20.80 -15.41
CA GLY A 56 51.78 20.28 -16.68
C GLY A 56 50.38 19.62 -16.71
N ILE A 57 49.35 20.45 -16.96
CA ILE A 57 48.31 20.35 -18.02
C ILE A 57 47.44 19.08 -18.15
N VAL A 58 46.12 19.22 -17.92
CA VAL A 58 45.02 18.43 -18.55
C VAL A 58 43.77 19.35 -18.72
N PRO A 59 42.98 19.27 -19.81
CA PRO A 59 42.17 20.37 -20.32
C PRO A 59 40.72 20.45 -19.81
N ARG A 60 40.11 21.65 -19.91
CA ARG A 60 38.70 21.94 -19.63
C ARG A 60 37.77 21.43 -20.76
N PRO A 61 36.59 20.84 -20.44
CA PRO A 61 35.47 20.73 -21.36
C PRO A 61 34.51 21.95 -21.27
N PRO A 62 33.62 22.14 -22.27
CA PRO A 62 32.97 23.42 -22.55
C PRO A 62 31.70 23.68 -21.74
N ALA A 63 31.39 24.97 -21.57
CA ALA A 63 30.17 25.47 -20.97
C ALA A 63 28.92 25.06 -21.77
N PHE A 64 28.00 24.34 -21.14
CA PHE A 64 26.66 24.09 -21.66
C PHE A 64 25.71 25.23 -21.26
N ARG A 65 25.03 25.77 -22.28
CA ARG A 65 23.95 26.75 -22.16
C ARG A 65 22.73 26.14 -21.48
N ARG A 66 22.15 26.87 -20.51
CA ARG A 66 20.84 26.56 -19.91
C ARG A 66 19.73 26.60 -20.98
N PRO A 67 18.77 25.66 -21.00
CA PRO A 67 17.52 25.83 -21.75
C PRO A 67 16.58 26.79 -21.00
N MET A 68 15.92 27.67 -21.75
CA MET A 68 14.81 28.49 -21.26
C MET A 68 13.59 27.59 -21.01
N VAL A 69 13.04 27.65 -19.80
CA VAL A 69 11.74 27.04 -19.47
C VAL A 69 10.65 28.06 -19.82
N GLY A 70 9.74 27.67 -20.71
CA GLY A 70 8.54 28.44 -21.05
C GLY A 70 7.53 28.38 -19.91
N ARG A 71 7.03 29.55 -19.50
CA ARG A 71 5.91 29.69 -18.57
C ARG A 71 4.58 29.48 -19.30
N PRO A 72 3.61 28.75 -18.72
CA PRO A 72 2.20 28.87 -19.10
C PRO A 72 1.59 30.14 -18.50
N LEU A 73 0.89 30.90 -19.33
CA LEU A 73 0.09 32.07 -18.96
C LEU A 73 -1.23 31.62 -18.31
N LEU A 74 -1.44 31.95 -17.03
CA LEU A 74 -2.77 32.00 -16.41
C LEU A 74 -3.24 33.46 -16.38
N ALA A 75 -4.31 33.74 -17.12
CA ALA A 75 -4.94 35.05 -17.19
C ALA A 75 -6.06 35.15 -16.12
N PHE A 76 -5.84 35.94 -15.07
CA PHE A 76 -6.90 36.36 -14.15
C PHE A 76 -7.33 37.80 -14.47
N GLY A 77 -8.61 37.95 -14.81
CA GLY A 77 -9.27 39.25 -15.02
C GLY A 77 -9.48 40.00 -13.71
N ARG A 78 -9.00 41.25 -13.66
CA ARG A 78 -9.17 42.18 -12.54
C ARG A 78 -10.55 42.84 -12.55
N GLY A 79 -11.34 42.65 -11.48
CA GLY A 79 -12.49 43.49 -11.12
C GLY A 79 -12.12 44.51 -10.04
N ARG A 80 -12.46 45.78 -10.25
CA ARG A 80 -12.06 46.95 -9.43
C ARG A 80 -12.90 47.12 -8.15
N PHE A 81 -12.25 47.53 -7.07
CA PHE A 81 -12.82 48.12 -5.85
C PHE A 81 -13.36 49.55 -6.07
N ARG A 82 -14.38 49.94 -5.29
CA ARG A 82 -14.58 51.32 -4.78
C ARG A 82 -15.10 51.29 -3.33
N PRO A 83 -14.63 52.19 -2.45
CA PRO A 83 -14.99 52.24 -1.03
C PRO A 83 -16.04 53.31 -0.71
N PHE A 84 -16.76 53.13 0.40
CA PHE A 84 -17.45 54.21 1.14
C PHE A 84 -17.17 54.03 2.62
N GLY A 85 -16.75 55.11 3.30
CA GLY A 85 -16.49 55.15 4.73
C GLY A 85 -17.63 55.74 5.54
N ASN A 86 -17.59 55.57 6.87
CA ASN A 86 -17.61 56.68 7.82
C ASN A 86 -17.42 56.25 9.30
N LEU A 87 -16.87 57.22 10.05
CA LEU A 87 -16.54 57.35 11.47
C LEU A 87 -17.54 56.81 12.51
N PHE A 88 -17.06 56.43 13.70
CA PHE A 88 -17.28 57.15 14.99
C PHE A 88 -16.35 56.65 16.13
N ARG A 89 -16.01 57.56 17.06
CA ARG A 89 -15.12 57.38 18.24
C ARG A 89 -15.92 57.06 19.52
N GLY A 90 -15.31 56.30 20.46
CA GLY A 90 -15.67 56.23 21.89
C GLY A 90 -14.71 55.34 22.69
N ARG A 91 -14.34 55.71 23.94
CA ARG A 91 -13.23 55.11 24.75
C ARG A 91 -13.72 54.41 26.05
N ARG A 92 -13.12 53.23 26.34
CA ARG A 92 -12.86 52.47 27.62
C ARG A 92 -14.01 51.71 28.35
N PRO A 93 -13.74 50.64 29.15
CA PRO A 93 -12.68 49.61 29.10
C PRO A 93 -13.16 48.11 29.24
N LEU A 94 -12.41 47.20 28.60
CA LEU A 94 -12.04 45.79 28.93
C LEU A 94 -13.07 44.74 29.42
N SER A 95 -13.63 44.00 28.46
CA SER A 95 -13.74 42.52 28.35
C SER A 95 -14.24 42.23 26.93
N PHE A 96 -13.68 41.27 26.18
CA PHE A 96 -14.12 41.04 24.79
C PHE A 96 -14.38 39.56 24.49
N ASN A 97 -15.67 39.26 24.28
CA ASN A 97 -16.17 38.07 23.60
C ASN A 97 -15.87 38.16 22.11
N PHE A 98 -15.48 37.03 21.51
CA PHE A 98 -15.50 36.86 20.06
C PHE A 98 -16.95 36.77 19.60
N GLY A 99 -17.36 37.59 18.64
CA GLY A 99 -18.67 37.48 17.98
C GLY A 99 -18.47 37.49 16.48
N GLY A 100 -18.39 36.30 15.87
CA GLY A 100 -18.36 36.10 14.43
C GLY A 100 -19.34 35.01 14.04
N ARG A 101 -20.34 35.33 13.19
CA ARG A 101 -21.30 34.35 12.68
C ARG A 101 -20.65 33.47 11.61
N CYS A 102 -20.67 32.15 11.82
CA CYS A 102 -20.52 31.18 10.72
C CYS A 102 -21.76 31.21 9.81
N PRO A 103 -21.63 31.09 8.48
CA PRO A 103 -22.77 30.87 7.61
C PRO A 103 -23.39 29.49 7.87
N VAL A 104 -24.72 29.46 7.99
CA VAL A 104 -25.53 28.26 8.15
C VAL A 104 -25.76 27.63 6.78
N VAL A 105 -25.42 26.34 6.62
CA VAL A 105 -25.98 25.49 5.58
C VAL A 105 -27.10 24.69 6.22
N ASP A 106 -28.31 24.90 5.72
CA ASP A 106 -29.56 24.33 6.24
C ASP A 106 -29.62 22.82 5.96
N TYR A 107 -29.53 22.01 7.01
CA TYR A 107 -29.90 20.60 6.97
C TYR A 107 -31.26 20.46 7.66
N GLY A 108 -32.30 20.25 6.87
CA GLY A 108 -33.65 20.01 7.37
C GLY A 108 -33.66 18.85 8.36
N HIS A 109 -34.07 19.13 9.60
CA HIS A 109 -34.31 18.13 10.62
C HIS A 109 -35.82 17.99 10.89
N VAL A 110 -36.26 16.74 10.86
CA VAL A 110 -37.58 16.28 11.26
C VAL A 110 -37.68 16.38 12.78
N LYS A 111 -38.81 16.91 13.27
CA LYS A 111 -39.12 17.08 14.69
C LYS A 111 -39.35 15.73 15.39
N PRO A 112 -38.91 15.57 16.65
CA PRO A 112 -39.57 14.69 17.61
C PRO A 112 -40.54 15.51 18.48
N ASP A 113 -41.71 14.93 18.75
CA ASP A 113 -42.68 15.45 19.71
C ASP A 113 -42.33 14.95 21.14
N ASP A 114 -42.28 15.90 22.08
CA ASP A 114 -42.45 15.76 23.54
C ASP A 114 -43.87 15.23 23.85
N GLU A 115 -44.25 14.64 24.98
CA GLU A 115 -43.82 14.65 26.39
C GLU A 115 -44.72 13.58 27.08
N THR A 116 -44.29 12.96 28.18
CA THR A 116 -45.06 12.82 29.45
C THR A 116 -44.39 11.87 30.46
N THR A 117 -44.68 12.12 31.74
CA THR A 117 -43.93 11.87 32.97
C THR A 117 -44.52 10.73 33.84
N ASP A 118 -43.80 10.43 34.94
CA ASP A 118 -44.24 9.84 36.23
C ASP A 118 -44.38 8.29 36.29
N GLU A 119 -43.50 7.58 37.03
CA GLU A 119 -43.45 7.29 38.48
C GLU A 119 -44.24 6.03 38.88
N ASP A 120 -43.53 5.15 39.61
CA ASP A 120 -43.93 4.21 40.66
C ASP A 120 -44.54 2.80 40.41
N GLU A 121 -43.91 1.86 41.15
CA GLU A 121 -44.45 0.72 41.93
C GLU A 121 -44.91 -0.59 41.26
N ASP A 122 -44.16 -1.64 41.65
CA ASP A 122 -44.59 -2.91 42.28
C ASP A 122 -45.45 -3.98 41.57
N GLU A 123 -44.98 -5.21 41.83
CA GLU A 123 -45.71 -6.46 42.08
C GLU A 123 -46.41 -7.23 40.94
N ASP A 124 -45.85 -8.42 40.73
CA ASP A 124 -46.52 -9.73 40.80
C ASP A 124 -47.27 -10.36 39.61
N GLU A 125 -46.84 -11.60 39.40
CA GLU A 125 -47.61 -12.83 39.19
C GLU A 125 -48.18 -13.19 37.81
N ASP A 126 -47.69 -14.37 37.38
CA ASP A 126 -48.47 -15.53 36.95
C ASP A 126 -49.04 -15.57 35.53
N GLU A 127 -48.50 -16.50 34.72
CA GLU A 127 -49.16 -17.76 34.33
C GLU A 127 -49.77 -17.56 32.92
N ASN A 128 -49.81 -18.48 31.96
CA ASN A 128 -49.50 -19.90 31.86
C ASN A 128 -49.60 -20.25 30.34
N GLU A 129 -49.27 -21.49 30.01
CA GLU A 129 -49.78 -22.28 28.86
C GLU A 129 -49.10 -22.12 27.49
N ASP A 130 -48.06 -22.94 27.29
CA ASP A 130 -48.08 -24.18 26.48
C ASP A 130 -49.12 -24.27 25.33
N GLU A 131 -48.66 -24.59 24.12
CA GLU A 131 -48.77 -25.96 23.56
C GLU A 131 -48.23 -26.02 22.12
N ASP A 132 -47.44 -27.08 21.91
CA ASP A 132 -46.91 -27.58 20.64
C ASP A 132 -48.02 -28.11 19.71
N GLU A 133 -47.79 -28.15 18.39
CA GLU A 133 -47.97 -29.37 17.58
C GLU A 133 -47.51 -29.20 16.11
N GLU A 134 -46.55 -30.06 15.75
CA GLU A 134 -46.32 -30.81 14.50
C GLU A 134 -47.50 -30.83 13.48
N THR A 135 -47.37 -30.86 12.14
CA THR A 135 -46.68 -31.85 11.28
C THR A 135 -46.88 -31.54 9.78
N GLU A 136 -46.19 -32.34 8.97
CA GLU A 136 -45.95 -32.39 7.52
C GLU A 136 -47.13 -32.52 6.51
N GLU A 137 -46.76 -32.29 5.25
CA GLU A 137 -47.12 -33.01 4.00
C GLU A 137 -48.27 -32.55 3.05
N SER A 138 -47.83 -32.15 1.84
CA SER A 138 -48.30 -32.45 0.46
C SER A 138 -49.78 -32.30 0.03
N MET A 139 -50.01 -31.67 -1.14
CA MET A 139 -50.88 -32.21 -2.21
C MET A 139 -50.77 -31.46 -3.55
N ASP A 140 -50.79 -32.25 -4.63
CA ASP A 140 -50.85 -31.90 -6.06
C ASP A 140 -52.29 -31.57 -6.55
N GLU A 141 -52.37 -31.21 -7.85
CA GLU A 141 -53.55 -31.17 -8.77
C GLU A 141 -54.48 -29.95 -8.68
N ALA A 142 -55.11 -29.42 -9.74
CA ALA A 142 -55.06 -29.53 -11.21
C ALA A 142 -56.08 -28.53 -11.81
N THR A 143 -55.88 -28.16 -13.10
CA THR A 143 -56.87 -27.73 -14.15
C THR A 143 -57.76 -26.50 -13.92
N ASP A 144 -57.72 -25.45 -14.76
CA ASP A 144 -58.06 -25.28 -16.20
C ASP A 144 -59.56 -25.04 -16.47
N GLU A 145 -59.85 -24.01 -17.29
CA GLU A 145 -60.88 -23.88 -18.34
C GLU A 145 -60.94 -22.38 -18.76
N ASP A 146 -60.46 -21.93 -19.94
CA ASP A 146 -60.85 -22.18 -21.36
C ASP A 146 -62.00 -21.25 -21.82
N GLU A 147 -62.19 -20.79 -23.06
CA GLU A 147 -61.47 -20.65 -24.35
C GLU A 147 -62.40 -19.83 -25.31
N GLU A 148 -62.08 -19.82 -26.62
CA GLU A 148 -62.84 -19.39 -27.84
C GLU A 148 -62.39 -18.03 -28.45
N ASP A 149 -62.03 -17.89 -29.75
CA ASP A 149 -62.11 -18.80 -30.90
C ASP A 149 -61.27 -18.33 -32.13
N GLU A 150 -60.75 -19.32 -32.89
CA GLU A 150 -60.66 -19.56 -34.37
C GLU A 150 -60.51 -18.42 -35.43
N ALA A 151 -60.09 -18.58 -36.70
CA ALA A 151 -59.31 -19.51 -37.53
C ALA A 151 -59.31 -18.94 -38.99
N GLU A 152 -58.55 -19.56 -39.90
CA GLU A 152 -58.54 -19.42 -41.38
C GLU A 152 -57.72 -18.31 -42.07
N GLU A 153 -56.64 -18.70 -42.79
CA GLU A 153 -56.55 -18.44 -44.25
C GLU A 153 -55.50 -19.33 -44.96
N LYS A 154 -55.90 -19.90 -46.10
CA LYS A 154 -55.08 -20.65 -47.07
C LYS A 154 -55.13 -19.96 -48.44
N LYS A 155 -53.95 -19.91 -49.10
CA LYS A 155 -53.69 -20.09 -50.57
C LYS A 155 -53.88 -18.92 -51.59
N LYS A 156 -52.76 -18.72 -52.34
CA LYS A 156 -52.57 -18.42 -53.80
C LYS A 156 -52.75 -16.94 -54.25
N ASP A 157 -52.03 -16.39 -55.24
CA ASP A 157 -51.15 -16.88 -56.33
C ASP A 157 -50.29 -15.71 -56.92
N LYS A 158 -49.08 -16.02 -57.44
CA LYS A 158 -48.37 -15.55 -58.70
C LYS A 158 -48.23 -14.03 -59.00
N GLU A 159 -47.11 -13.48 -59.50
CA GLU A 159 -46.22 -13.86 -60.62
C GLU A 159 -44.81 -13.20 -60.49
N ALA A 160 -43.74 -13.93 -60.86
CA ALA A 160 -42.62 -13.44 -61.70
C ALA A 160 -41.57 -14.55 -61.95
N LYS A 161 -41.11 -14.67 -63.20
CA LYS A 161 -40.25 -15.73 -63.78
C LYS A 161 -38.80 -15.21 -64.01
N PRO A 162 -37.82 -16.02 -64.48
CA PRO A 162 -36.58 -16.30 -63.73
C PRO A 162 -35.27 -15.84 -64.40
N LEU A 163 -34.16 -15.85 -63.64
CA LEU A 163 -32.81 -15.97 -64.22
C LEU A 163 -31.93 -16.94 -63.43
N ALA A 164 -31.27 -17.82 -64.20
CA ALA A 164 -30.48 -18.95 -63.78
C ALA A 164 -29.03 -18.59 -63.37
N ASN A 165 -28.35 -19.57 -62.80
CA ASN A 165 -26.91 -19.69 -62.48
C ASN A 165 -26.41 -19.07 -61.17
N ARG A 166 -26.37 -19.88 -60.10
CA ARG A 166 -25.30 -19.85 -59.08
C ARG A 166 -24.93 -21.26 -58.57
N PRO A 167 -23.67 -21.49 -58.13
CA PRO A 167 -23.04 -22.81 -58.07
C PRO A 167 -23.38 -23.61 -56.81
N LYS A 168 -23.30 -24.94 -56.93
CA LYS A 168 -23.49 -25.91 -55.83
C LYS A 168 -22.49 -25.68 -54.69
N LYS A 169 -23.01 -25.71 -53.45
CA LYS A 169 -22.27 -25.66 -52.18
C LYS A 169 -21.14 -26.72 -52.12
N PRO A 170 -19.95 -26.42 -51.56
CA PRO A 170 -18.96 -27.44 -51.26
C PRO A 170 -19.46 -28.36 -50.14
N LYS A 171 -19.17 -29.66 -50.28
CA LYS A 171 -19.42 -30.69 -49.26
C LYS A 171 -18.68 -30.34 -47.95
N PRO A 172 -19.22 -30.68 -46.76
CA PRO A 172 -18.48 -30.54 -45.51
C PRO A 172 -17.23 -31.42 -45.59
N GLY A 173 -16.05 -30.79 -45.50
CA GLY A 173 -14.79 -31.50 -45.38
C GLY A 173 -14.77 -32.31 -44.09
N ASN A 174 -14.28 -33.55 -44.19
CA ASN A 174 -14.05 -34.44 -43.05
C ASN A 174 -13.36 -33.69 -41.92
N LYS A 175 -14.03 -33.59 -40.75
CA LYS A 175 -13.32 -33.40 -39.49
C LYS A 175 -12.22 -34.46 -39.41
N PRO A 176 -10.99 -34.14 -39.01
CA PRO A 176 -9.98 -35.17 -38.79
C PRO A 176 -10.57 -36.17 -37.79
N LYS A 177 -10.67 -37.44 -38.20
CA LYS A 177 -11.07 -38.52 -37.30
C LYS A 177 -10.15 -38.47 -36.07
N PRO A 178 -10.67 -38.62 -34.84
CA PRO A 178 -9.82 -38.85 -33.69
C PRO A 178 -8.92 -40.05 -34.03
N LEU A 179 -7.61 -39.89 -33.89
CA LEU A 179 -6.68 -41.01 -33.98
C LEU A 179 -7.22 -42.14 -33.09
N PRO A 180 -7.26 -43.40 -33.57
CA PRO A 180 -7.75 -44.50 -32.75
C PRO A 180 -6.91 -44.51 -31.47
N ALA A 181 -7.58 -44.35 -30.33
CA ALA A 181 -6.95 -44.39 -29.02
C ALA A 181 -6.26 -45.75 -28.88
N ASN A 182 -4.96 -45.79 -29.13
CA ASN A 182 -4.14 -46.97 -28.94
C ASN A 182 -4.25 -47.29 -27.44
N LYS A 183 -5.03 -48.32 -27.08
CA LYS A 183 -5.39 -48.68 -25.69
C LYS A 183 -4.17 -48.91 -24.78
N ASN A 184 -2.97 -48.97 -25.35
CA ASN A 184 -1.71 -49.16 -24.66
C ASN A 184 -0.99 -47.87 -24.24
N VAL A 185 -1.42 -46.69 -24.70
CA VAL A 185 -0.79 -45.40 -24.39
C VAL A 185 -1.39 -44.77 -23.14
N LEU A 186 -0.53 -44.50 -22.15
CA LEU A 186 -0.92 -43.76 -20.96
C LEU A 186 -1.22 -42.31 -21.35
N HIS A 187 -2.38 -41.81 -20.96
CA HIS A 187 -2.75 -40.40 -21.08
C HIS A 187 -3.58 -39.99 -19.88
N VAL A 188 -3.52 -38.71 -19.52
CA VAL A 188 -4.32 -38.14 -18.44
C VAL A 188 -5.75 -37.98 -18.92
N GLN A 189 -6.70 -38.54 -18.17
CA GLN A 189 -8.13 -38.33 -18.39
C GLN A 189 -8.60 -37.04 -17.71
N ARG A 190 -8.11 -36.79 -16.49
CA ARG A 190 -8.39 -35.59 -15.68
C ARG A 190 -7.37 -35.46 -14.56
N ALA A 191 -7.12 -34.24 -14.12
CA ALA A 191 -6.42 -33.95 -12.88
C ALA A 191 -7.37 -33.19 -11.93
N GLU A 192 -7.28 -33.44 -10.64
CA GLU A 192 -8.03 -32.76 -9.59
C GLU A 192 -7.06 -32.10 -8.62
N PHE A 193 -7.26 -30.81 -8.39
CA PHE A 193 -6.44 -30.01 -7.48
C PHE A 193 -6.78 -30.16 -5.99
N MET A 194 -7.65 -31.09 -5.62
CA MET A 194 -8.01 -31.34 -4.21
C MET A 194 -8.32 -30.04 -3.43
N VAL A 195 -9.05 -29.11 -4.06
CA VAL A 195 -9.12 -27.69 -3.67
C VAL A 195 -9.41 -27.50 -2.18
N GLY A 196 -10.49 -28.08 -1.65
CA GLY A 196 -10.82 -27.92 -0.22
C GLY A 196 -9.74 -28.46 0.72
N HIS A 197 -9.08 -29.57 0.38
CA HIS A 197 -8.00 -30.10 1.21
C HIS A 197 -6.77 -29.18 1.22
N ASN A 198 -6.34 -28.73 0.03
CA ASN A 198 -5.16 -27.89 -0.09
C ASN A 198 -5.40 -26.49 0.47
N THR A 199 -6.53 -25.86 0.16
CA THR A 199 -6.82 -24.47 0.60
C THR A 199 -6.89 -24.36 2.12
N THR A 200 -7.53 -25.31 2.81
CA THR A 200 -7.53 -25.34 4.29
C THR A 200 -6.12 -25.52 4.86
N GLN A 201 -5.28 -26.38 4.28
CA GLN A 201 -3.89 -26.53 4.74
C GLN A 201 -3.02 -25.30 4.48
N HIS A 202 -3.34 -24.54 3.44
CA HIS A 202 -2.60 -23.35 3.03
C HIS A 202 -3.16 -22.05 3.62
N HIS A 203 -4.21 -22.10 4.44
CA HIS A 203 -4.89 -20.93 4.99
C HIS A 203 -5.36 -19.97 3.88
N THR A 204 -6.07 -20.53 2.90
CA THR A 204 -6.61 -19.82 1.73
C THR A 204 -8.02 -20.29 1.36
N ASP A 205 -8.71 -20.98 2.25
CA ASP A 205 -10.07 -21.48 2.07
C ASP A 205 -11.14 -20.39 2.23
N GLU A 206 -10.81 -19.26 2.86
CA GLU A 206 -11.73 -18.12 2.98
C GLU A 206 -11.91 -17.32 1.69
N TYR A 207 -10.98 -17.38 0.73
CA TYR A 207 -11.16 -16.69 -0.54
C TYR A 207 -12.37 -17.25 -1.30
N ASP A 208 -13.35 -16.38 -1.64
CA ASP A 208 -14.57 -16.73 -2.38
C ASP A 208 -14.28 -17.52 -3.67
N ILE A 209 -13.13 -17.27 -4.30
CA ILE A 209 -12.71 -17.95 -5.52
C ILE A 209 -12.49 -19.47 -5.35
N THR A 210 -12.27 -19.92 -4.11
CA THR A 210 -12.05 -21.33 -3.78
C THR A 210 -13.35 -22.12 -3.61
N GLU A 211 -14.48 -21.41 -3.46
CA GLU A 211 -15.80 -22.02 -3.27
C GLU A 211 -16.53 -22.41 -4.56
N ALA A 212 -17.66 -23.09 -4.39
CA ALA A 212 -18.33 -24.02 -5.31
C ALA A 212 -18.51 -23.58 -6.78
N LYS A 213 -18.70 -22.28 -7.09
CA LYS A 213 -18.94 -21.82 -8.47
C LYS A 213 -17.66 -21.72 -9.30
N ARG A 214 -16.51 -21.40 -8.69
CA ARG A 214 -15.21 -21.23 -9.38
C ARG A 214 -14.20 -22.33 -9.01
N ARG A 215 -14.20 -22.80 -7.75
CA ARG A 215 -13.34 -23.86 -7.19
C ARG A 215 -11.89 -23.76 -7.67
N GLN A 216 -11.31 -22.56 -7.61
CA GLN A 216 -9.92 -22.35 -8.00
C GLN A 216 -8.97 -22.78 -6.90
N LEU A 217 -7.82 -23.35 -7.28
CA LEU A 217 -6.77 -23.68 -6.32
C LEU A 217 -5.98 -22.41 -5.98
N VAL A 218 -6.03 -21.99 -4.71
CA VAL A 218 -5.16 -20.99 -4.13
C VAL A 218 -4.23 -21.70 -3.15
N VAL A 219 -2.93 -21.45 -3.25
CA VAL A 219 -1.90 -22.03 -2.38
C VAL A 219 -0.83 -20.97 -2.07
N ARG A 220 -0.04 -21.23 -1.03
CA ARG A 220 1.09 -20.40 -0.63
C ARG A 220 2.41 -21.06 -1.02
N ARG A 221 3.36 -20.28 -1.52
CA ARG A 221 4.69 -20.77 -1.93
C ARG A 221 5.47 -21.43 -0.78
N GLY A 222 6.44 -22.28 -1.08
CA GLY A 222 7.25 -22.97 -0.05
C GLY A 222 6.52 -24.09 0.69
N GLN A 223 5.20 -24.21 0.55
CA GLN A 223 4.41 -25.28 1.14
C GLN A 223 3.92 -26.27 0.06
N PRO A 224 3.97 -27.59 0.30
CA PRO A 224 3.54 -28.56 -0.70
C PRO A 224 2.02 -28.72 -0.78
N PHE A 225 1.49 -29.01 -1.97
CA PHE A 225 0.07 -29.28 -2.19
C PHE A 225 -0.17 -30.57 -2.99
N THR A 226 -1.37 -31.14 -2.89
CA THR A 226 -1.69 -32.45 -3.47
C THR A 226 -2.51 -32.35 -4.76
N VAL A 227 -2.11 -33.10 -5.79
CA VAL A 227 -2.85 -33.23 -7.05
C VAL A 227 -3.18 -34.71 -7.31
N ARG A 228 -4.45 -35.00 -7.62
CA ARG A 228 -4.91 -36.34 -7.99
C ARG A 228 -5.06 -36.44 -9.51
N ILE A 229 -4.23 -37.27 -10.14
CA ILE A 229 -4.22 -37.47 -11.59
C ILE A 229 -4.86 -38.82 -11.91
N VAL A 230 -5.87 -38.82 -12.79
CA VAL A 230 -6.55 -40.03 -13.27
C VAL A 230 -6.11 -40.31 -14.70
N PHE A 231 -5.58 -41.51 -14.93
CA PHE A 231 -5.07 -41.95 -16.23
C PHE A 231 -5.99 -42.95 -16.94
N SER A 232 -5.75 -43.15 -18.23
CA SER A 232 -6.44 -44.15 -19.05
C SER A 232 -6.21 -45.61 -18.59
N ARG A 233 -5.00 -45.88 -18.09
CA ARG A 233 -4.54 -47.16 -17.52
C ARG A 233 -3.66 -46.90 -16.30
N GLN A 234 -3.29 -47.97 -15.58
CA GLN A 234 -2.34 -47.87 -14.48
C GLN A 234 -0.99 -47.30 -14.95
N TYR A 235 -0.48 -46.32 -14.21
CA TYR A 235 0.86 -45.76 -14.36
C TYR A 235 1.91 -46.83 -14.03
N LYS A 236 2.89 -47.02 -14.91
CA LYS A 236 4.00 -47.96 -14.72
C LYS A 236 5.32 -47.22 -14.83
N LYS A 237 5.94 -46.94 -13.68
CA LYS A 237 7.20 -46.18 -13.57
C LYS A 237 8.33 -46.65 -14.50
N GLN A 238 8.40 -47.95 -14.82
CA GLN A 238 9.43 -48.48 -15.71
C GLN A 238 9.18 -48.18 -17.21
N LYS A 239 7.95 -47.79 -17.58
CA LYS A 239 7.52 -47.61 -18.98
C LYS A 239 7.05 -46.21 -19.31
N ASP A 240 6.59 -45.48 -18.30
CA ASP A 240 5.95 -44.18 -18.42
C ASP A 240 6.78 -43.14 -17.68
N ASP A 241 7.13 -42.06 -18.38
CA ASP A 241 7.65 -40.85 -17.77
C ASP A 241 6.54 -39.82 -17.67
N LEU A 242 6.49 -39.14 -16.54
CA LEU A 242 5.53 -38.06 -16.30
C LEU A 242 6.29 -36.79 -15.97
N ARG A 243 5.91 -35.71 -16.64
CA ARG A 243 6.44 -34.39 -16.39
C ARG A 243 5.31 -33.43 -16.07
N LEU A 244 5.37 -32.79 -14.91
CA LEU A 244 4.50 -31.68 -14.57
C LEU A 244 5.09 -30.39 -15.13
N VAL A 245 4.26 -29.55 -15.73
CA VAL A 245 4.68 -28.30 -16.34
C VAL A 245 3.86 -27.15 -15.76
N PHE A 246 4.55 -26.13 -15.27
CA PHE A 246 3.97 -24.91 -14.71
C PHE A 246 4.44 -23.72 -15.53
N GLU A 247 3.51 -22.88 -15.95
CA GLU A 247 3.80 -21.69 -16.77
C GLU A 247 3.12 -20.46 -16.21
N ILE A 248 3.80 -19.32 -16.23
CA ILE A 248 3.24 -18.03 -15.82
C ILE A 248 3.55 -16.96 -16.87
N GLY A 249 2.60 -16.05 -17.09
CA GLY A 249 2.68 -15.01 -18.11
C GLY A 249 2.37 -15.48 -19.53
N ASP A 250 2.56 -14.57 -20.48
CA ASP A 250 2.21 -14.76 -21.90
C ASP A 250 3.31 -15.43 -22.73
N ASP A 251 4.57 -15.26 -22.34
CA ASP A 251 5.76 -15.83 -23.01
C ASP A 251 6.64 -16.58 -22.00
N PRO A 252 6.18 -17.74 -21.48
CA PRO A 252 6.86 -18.48 -20.44
C PRO A 252 8.17 -19.08 -20.95
N LYS A 253 9.26 -18.92 -20.18
CA LYS A 253 10.63 -19.35 -20.55
C LYS A 253 11.37 -19.95 -19.36
N PRO A 254 12.06 -21.10 -19.54
CA PRO A 254 12.86 -21.70 -18.46
C PRO A 254 13.96 -20.77 -17.97
N SER A 255 14.60 -20.02 -18.88
CA SER A 255 15.66 -19.06 -18.55
C SER A 255 15.20 -17.88 -17.69
N LYS A 256 13.88 -17.66 -17.57
CA LYS A 256 13.28 -16.61 -16.76
C LYS A 256 12.56 -17.18 -15.52
N GLY A 257 12.59 -18.49 -15.31
CA GLY A 257 11.83 -19.15 -14.25
C GLY A 257 10.31 -19.17 -14.46
N THR A 258 9.80 -18.68 -15.60
CA THR A 258 8.36 -18.60 -15.88
C THR A 258 7.80 -19.84 -16.58
N HIS A 259 8.67 -20.82 -16.86
CA HIS A 259 8.32 -22.14 -17.38
C HIS A 259 9.11 -23.18 -16.59
N VAL A 260 8.42 -23.95 -15.75
CA VAL A 260 9.01 -24.95 -14.86
C VAL A 260 8.55 -26.33 -15.29
N GLU A 261 9.48 -27.26 -15.36
CA GLU A 261 9.25 -28.63 -15.78
C GLU A 261 9.85 -29.58 -14.75
N MET A 262 9.03 -30.43 -14.15
CA MET A 262 9.45 -31.35 -13.10
C MET A 262 9.14 -32.78 -13.50
N ILE A 263 10.15 -33.65 -13.45
CA ILE A 263 9.96 -35.08 -13.64
C ILE A 263 9.51 -35.68 -12.31
N LEU A 264 8.44 -36.48 -12.33
CA LEU A 264 7.99 -37.15 -11.11
C LEU A 264 9.06 -38.07 -10.55
N SER A 265 9.38 -37.87 -9.27
CA SER A 265 10.41 -38.61 -8.54
C SER A 265 9.79 -39.33 -7.31
N ASP A 266 10.55 -40.23 -6.68
CA ASP A 266 10.15 -40.82 -5.38
C ASP A 266 10.71 -40.01 -4.20
N LYS A 267 11.55 -39.00 -4.46
CA LYS A 267 12.18 -38.18 -3.44
C LYS A 267 11.42 -36.87 -3.30
N ASP A 268 11.32 -36.43 -2.06
CA ASP A 268 10.91 -35.07 -1.74
C ASP A 268 12.12 -34.14 -1.93
N GLU A 269 11.91 -33.04 -2.65
CA GLU A 269 12.90 -31.98 -2.87
C GLU A 269 12.40 -30.73 -2.16
N GLU A 270 12.61 -30.67 -0.84
CA GLU A 270 12.21 -29.52 -0.03
C GLU A 270 13.00 -28.28 -0.44
N GLY A 271 12.31 -27.13 -0.55
CA GLY A 271 12.92 -25.84 -0.90
C GLY A 271 13.07 -25.56 -2.39
N GLU A 272 12.87 -26.54 -3.28
CA GLU A 272 12.90 -26.38 -4.73
C GLU A 272 11.58 -26.76 -5.38
N TRP A 273 11.47 -26.53 -6.69
CA TRP A 273 10.36 -27.05 -7.48
C TRP A 273 10.53 -28.57 -7.61
N GLY A 274 9.60 -29.34 -7.04
CA GLY A 274 9.61 -30.79 -7.09
C GLY A 274 8.23 -31.43 -7.19
N ALA A 275 8.19 -32.73 -7.48
CA ALA A 275 6.96 -33.52 -7.40
C ALA A 275 7.25 -34.97 -7.01
N SER A 276 6.59 -35.46 -5.95
CA SER A 276 6.75 -36.82 -5.44
C SER A 276 5.46 -37.64 -5.52
N ILE A 277 5.62 -38.94 -5.82
CA ILE A 277 4.50 -39.89 -5.86
C ILE A 277 4.15 -40.31 -4.43
N GLN A 278 2.95 -39.96 -3.98
CA GLN A 278 2.45 -40.35 -2.66
C GLN A 278 1.73 -41.69 -2.70
N LYS A 279 0.88 -41.91 -3.72
CA LYS A 279 0.07 -43.14 -3.82
C LYS A 279 -0.25 -43.49 -5.26
N VAL A 280 -0.16 -44.78 -5.58
CA VAL A 280 -0.65 -45.35 -6.84
C VAL A 280 -1.82 -46.28 -6.52
N ASN A 281 -3.02 -45.97 -7.02
CA ASN A 281 -4.20 -46.82 -6.85
C ASN A 281 -4.87 -47.07 -8.20
N GLY A 282 -4.53 -48.20 -8.82
CA GLY A 282 -5.01 -48.54 -10.16
C GLY A 282 -4.68 -47.45 -11.18
N LYS A 283 -5.70 -46.74 -11.68
CA LYS A 283 -5.56 -45.64 -12.65
C LYS A 283 -5.29 -44.27 -12.02
N ILE A 284 -5.31 -44.20 -10.69
CA ILE A 284 -5.19 -42.95 -9.94
C ILE A 284 -3.76 -42.82 -9.42
N LEU A 285 -3.17 -41.65 -9.61
CA LEU A 285 -1.90 -41.25 -9.04
C LEU A 285 -2.13 -40.02 -8.15
N ILE A 286 -1.72 -40.10 -6.89
CA ILE A 286 -1.71 -38.97 -5.97
C ILE A 286 -0.28 -38.45 -5.93
N VAL A 287 -0.12 -37.18 -6.26
CA VAL A 287 1.17 -36.50 -6.38
C VAL A 287 1.20 -35.34 -5.39
N LYS A 288 2.32 -35.21 -4.67
CA LYS A 288 2.61 -34.03 -3.85
C LYS A 288 3.54 -33.13 -4.66
N VAL A 289 3.16 -31.87 -4.84
CA VAL A 289 3.90 -30.86 -5.58
C VAL A 289 4.57 -29.91 -4.60
N PHE A 290 5.84 -29.58 -4.83
CA PHE A 290 6.65 -28.68 -4.03
C PHE A 290 6.94 -27.42 -4.85
N THR A 291 6.91 -26.27 -4.18
CA THR A 291 7.33 -24.99 -4.75
C THR A 291 8.42 -24.40 -3.86
N PRO A 292 9.41 -23.69 -4.42
CA PRO A 292 10.39 -23.00 -3.60
C PRO A 292 9.73 -21.86 -2.81
N PRO A 293 10.23 -21.49 -1.62
CA PRO A 293 9.80 -20.30 -0.88
C PRO A 293 9.97 -18.99 -1.66
N THR A 294 10.78 -18.99 -2.72
CA THR A 294 10.97 -17.85 -3.63
C THR A 294 10.12 -17.93 -4.90
N CYS A 295 9.14 -18.84 -4.96
CA CYS A 295 8.25 -18.97 -6.12
C CYS A 295 7.56 -17.63 -6.43
N PHE A 296 7.40 -17.34 -7.72
CA PHE A 296 6.75 -16.11 -8.15
C PHE A 296 5.28 -16.13 -7.78
N VAL A 297 4.82 -15.03 -7.19
CA VAL A 297 3.41 -14.82 -6.86
C VAL A 297 2.65 -14.46 -8.14
N GLY A 298 1.50 -15.11 -8.32
CA GLY A 298 0.68 -14.93 -9.52
C GLY A 298 -0.15 -16.15 -9.90
N VAL A 299 -0.68 -16.10 -11.12
CA VAL A 299 -1.60 -17.11 -11.67
C VAL A 299 -0.85 -18.04 -12.63
N TRP A 300 -0.67 -19.29 -12.22
CA TRP A 300 0.10 -20.30 -12.94
C TRP A 300 -0.80 -21.26 -13.72
N LYS A 301 -0.44 -21.57 -14.96
CA LYS A 301 -1.04 -22.62 -15.79
C LYS A 301 -0.40 -23.97 -15.46
N PHE A 302 -1.21 -25.03 -15.37
CA PHE A 302 -0.75 -26.38 -15.08
C PHE A 302 -0.97 -27.34 -16.24
N LYS A 303 0.04 -28.16 -16.55
CA LYS A 303 -0.02 -29.19 -17.60
C LYS A 303 0.68 -30.46 -17.13
N VAL A 304 0.29 -31.58 -17.73
CA VAL A 304 0.91 -32.89 -17.51
C VAL A 304 1.32 -33.49 -18.84
N ASP A 305 2.62 -33.73 -19.01
CA ASP A 305 3.19 -34.41 -20.15
C ASP A 305 3.44 -35.87 -19.81
N VAL A 306 2.87 -36.77 -20.61
CA VAL A 306 3.18 -38.20 -20.56
C VAL A 306 4.15 -38.54 -21.68
N VAL A 307 5.36 -38.96 -21.31
CA VAL A 307 6.44 -39.31 -22.22
C VAL A 307 6.59 -40.83 -22.24
N LYS A 308 6.53 -41.43 -23.43
CA LYS A 308 6.70 -42.88 -23.60
C LYS A 308 8.18 -43.23 -23.76
N ARG A 309 8.73 -44.06 -22.87
CA ARG A 309 10.14 -44.50 -22.88
C ARG A 309 10.48 -45.57 -23.95
N LYS A 310 9.96 -45.52 -25.19
CA LYS A 310 10.35 -46.51 -26.22
C LYS A 310 10.79 -45.90 -27.54
N ASP A 311 12.02 -46.27 -27.93
CA ASP A 311 12.72 -46.19 -29.23
C ASP A 311 12.72 -44.83 -29.93
N GLU A 312 13.87 -44.13 -29.81
CA GLU A 312 14.41 -42.97 -30.56
C GLU A 312 13.51 -41.73 -30.83
N ASN A 313 12.18 -41.83 -30.76
CA ASN A 313 11.21 -40.76 -30.94
C ASN A 313 10.26 -40.69 -29.73
N ALA A 314 10.58 -39.81 -28.78
CA ALA A 314 9.72 -39.51 -27.64
C ALA A 314 8.39 -38.90 -28.12
N THR A 315 7.31 -39.66 -28.06
CA THR A 315 5.95 -39.11 -28.25
C THR A 315 5.46 -38.56 -26.92
N VAL A 316 5.12 -37.27 -26.89
CA VAL A 316 4.62 -36.57 -25.70
C VAL A 316 3.11 -36.38 -25.81
N PHE A 317 2.35 -36.91 -24.85
CA PHE A 317 0.91 -36.67 -24.73
C PHE A 317 0.66 -35.63 -23.65
N ARG A 318 0.25 -34.43 -24.05
CA ARG A 318 0.04 -33.29 -23.15
C ARG A 318 -1.42 -33.15 -22.76
N TYR A 319 -1.66 -33.07 -21.45
CA TYR A 319 -2.91 -32.62 -20.86
C TYR A 319 -2.74 -31.19 -20.37
N ASN A 320 -3.62 -30.29 -20.82
CA ASN A 320 -3.68 -28.92 -20.32
C ASN A 320 -4.84 -28.84 -19.33
N HIS A 321 -4.56 -28.45 -18.08
CA HIS A 321 -5.61 -28.20 -17.12
C HIS A 321 -6.32 -26.89 -17.49
N LYS A 322 -7.65 -26.87 -17.35
CA LYS A 322 -8.47 -25.70 -17.72
C LYS A 322 -8.35 -24.57 -16.70
N ASP A 323 -8.20 -24.94 -15.43
CA ASP A 323 -8.18 -24.01 -14.31
C ASP A 323 -6.72 -23.73 -13.92
N PRO A 324 -6.36 -22.46 -13.67
CA PRO A 324 -5.03 -22.10 -13.19
C PRO A 324 -4.87 -22.38 -11.68
N ILE A 325 -3.67 -22.08 -11.17
CA ILE A 325 -3.31 -22.16 -9.76
C ILE A 325 -2.82 -20.78 -9.32
N TYR A 326 -3.41 -20.24 -8.26
CA TYR A 326 -2.97 -18.99 -7.64
C TYR A 326 -1.91 -19.34 -6.60
N ILE A 327 -0.72 -18.74 -6.72
CA ILE A 327 0.36 -18.92 -5.74
C ILE A 327 0.63 -17.59 -5.05
N LEU A 328 0.52 -17.57 -3.72
CA LEU A 328 0.67 -16.40 -2.85
C LEU A 328 1.98 -16.44 -2.04
N PHE A 329 2.30 -15.34 -1.37
CA PHE A 329 3.32 -15.30 -0.32
C PHE A 329 2.92 -16.18 0.88
N ASN A 330 3.91 -16.66 1.65
CA ASN A 330 3.68 -17.61 2.74
C ASN A 330 4.24 -17.15 4.11
N PRO A 331 3.41 -16.48 4.92
CA PRO A 331 3.76 -16.11 6.30
C PRO A 331 4.00 -17.29 7.25
N TRP A 332 3.61 -18.51 6.88
CA TRP A 332 3.78 -19.73 7.68
C TRP A 332 5.07 -20.50 7.33
N CYS A 333 5.74 -20.17 6.22
CA CYS A 333 6.97 -20.82 5.80
C CYS A 333 8.19 -20.05 6.32
N ARG A 334 9.02 -20.70 7.16
CA ARG A 334 10.20 -20.09 7.82
C ARG A 334 11.22 -19.51 6.85
N GLU A 335 11.31 -20.10 5.66
CA GLU A 335 12.23 -19.72 4.59
C GLU A 335 11.67 -18.62 3.68
N ASP A 336 10.39 -18.26 3.83
CA ASP A 336 9.78 -17.16 3.09
C ASP A 336 10.21 -15.82 3.69
N THR A 337 10.50 -14.84 2.81
CA THR A 337 10.80 -13.47 3.20
C THR A 337 9.72 -12.80 4.05
N VAL A 338 8.47 -13.26 4.00
CA VAL A 338 7.37 -12.70 4.81
C VAL A 338 7.00 -13.54 6.04
N PHE A 339 7.86 -14.49 6.44
CA PHE A 339 7.62 -15.34 7.59
C PHE A 339 7.34 -14.53 8.86
N LEU A 340 6.21 -14.81 9.51
CA LEU A 340 5.79 -14.17 10.76
C LEU A 340 5.51 -15.26 11.78
N ASP A 341 6.37 -15.42 12.80
CA ASP A 341 6.37 -16.58 13.71
C ASP A 341 5.12 -16.64 14.62
N SER A 342 4.59 -15.50 15.03
CA SER A 342 3.43 -15.42 15.92
C SER A 342 2.13 -15.76 15.19
N GLU A 343 1.42 -16.77 15.69
CA GLU A 343 0.10 -17.17 15.18
C GLU A 343 -0.95 -16.08 15.37
N GLU A 344 -1.01 -15.46 16.54
CA GLU A 344 -1.90 -14.33 16.84
C GLU A 344 -1.67 -13.17 15.86
N GLN A 345 -0.41 -12.90 15.49
CA GLN A 345 -0.11 -11.85 14.52
C GLN A 345 -0.41 -12.27 13.08
N ARG A 346 -0.26 -13.56 12.71
CA ARG A 346 -0.69 -14.06 11.40
C ARG A 346 -2.20 -13.95 11.25
N GLU A 347 -2.95 -14.28 12.30
CA GLU A 347 -4.40 -14.09 12.34
C GLU A 347 -4.74 -12.62 12.09
N ALA A 348 -4.22 -11.71 12.92
CA ALA A 348 -4.58 -10.30 12.85
C ALA A 348 -4.08 -9.54 11.60
N TYR A 349 -2.93 -9.95 11.05
CA TYR A 349 -2.24 -9.19 9.99
C TYR A 349 -2.29 -9.86 8.62
N VAL A 350 -2.87 -11.05 8.50
CA VAL A 350 -3.08 -11.76 7.23
C VAL A 350 -4.53 -12.19 7.06
N LEU A 351 -5.13 -12.81 8.08
CA LEU A 351 -6.44 -13.46 7.96
C LEU A 351 -7.60 -12.54 8.33
N GLU A 352 -7.48 -11.74 9.38
CA GLU A 352 -8.51 -10.80 9.82
C GLU A 352 -8.89 -9.81 8.69
N ASP A 353 -10.17 -9.75 8.34
CA ASP A 353 -10.69 -8.97 7.22
C ASP A 353 -11.39 -7.68 7.65
N LYS A 354 -11.44 -7.41 8.97
CA LYS A 354 -11.97 -6.20 9.57
C LYS A 354 -10.93 -5.53 10.46
N GLY A 355 -11.00 -4.22 10.57
CA GLY A 355 -10.07 -3.47 11.41
C GLY A 355 -10.59 -2.12 11.81
N LYS A 356 -9.71 -1.36 12.47
CA LYS A 356 -9.95 0.02 12.85
C LYS A 356 -8.84 0.90 12.31
N LEU A 357 -9.23 2.05 11.75
CA LEU A 357 -8.33 3.12 11.36
C LEU A 357 -8.47 4.26 12.36
N PHE A 358 -7.37 4.68 12.98
CA PHE A 358 -7.39 5.77 13.95
C PHE A 358 -7.35 7.11 13.21
N VAL A 359 -8.16 8.07 13.68
CA VAL A 359 -8.35 9.39 13.07
C VAL A 359 -8.57 10.45 14.15
N GLY A 360 -8.72 11.71 13.76
CA GLY A 360 -8.99 12.82 14.67
C GLY A 360 -7.74 13.68 14.88
N ASN A 361 -7.34 13.92 16.12
CA ASN A 361 -6.09 14.61 16.43
C ASN A 361 -5.47 14.04 17.70
N TYR A 362 -4.22 14.41 17.98
CA TYR A 362 -3.45 13.86 19.11
C TYR A 362 -4.09 14.10 20.49
N LYS A 363 -4.99 15.10 20.64
CA LYS A 363 -5.72 15.36 21.89
C LYS A 363 -7.03 14.57 21.99
N LYS A 364 -7.64 14.23 20.85
CA LYS A 364 -8.91 13.51 20.76
C LYS A 364 -8.83 12.48 19.63
N ILE A 365 -8.24 11.32 19.97
CA ILE A 365 -8.10 10.18 19.07
C ILE A 365 -9.43 9.42 19.02
N SER A 366 -9.97 9.24 17.82
CA SER A 366 -11.10 8.36 17.57
C SER A 366 -10.71 7.24 16.61
N SER A 367 -11.65 6.33 16.33
CA SER A 367 -11.42 5.24 15.37
C SER A 367 -12.60 5.08 14.44
N ARG A 368 -12.32 4.58 13.24
CA ARG A 368 -13.30 4.22 12.22
C ARG A 368 -13.18 2.73 11.93
N PRO A 369 -14.27 1.95 12.01
CA PRO A 369 -14.28 0.60 11.49
C PRO A 369 -13.97 0.60 9.99
N TRP A 370 -13.22 -0.40 9.54
CA TRP A 370 -12.89 -0.60 8.14
C TRP A 370 -12.95 -2.08 7.80
N VAL A 371 -13.67 -2.42 6.72
CA VAL A 371 -13.70 -3.78 6.18
C VAL A 371 -12.65 -3.90 5.09
N PHE A 372 -11.54 -4.57 5.38
CA PHE A 372 -10.51 -4.86 4.38
C PHE A 372 -11.06 -5.77 3.29
N GLY A 373 -11.77 -6.84 3.66
CA GLY A 373 -12.49 -7.72 2.72
C GLY A 373 -11.60 -8.38 1.67
N GLN A 374 -10.37 -8.77 2.02
CA GLN A 374 -9.40 -9.38 1.10
C GLN A 374 -9.88 -10.69 0.44
N PHE A 375 -10.84 -11.36 1.06
CA PHE A 375 -11.39 -12.65 0.60
C PHE A 375 -12.61 -12.52 -0.31
N SER A 376 -13.24 -11.35 -0.34
CA SER A 376 -14.53 -11.15 -0.97
C SER A 376 -14.44 -10.97 -2.49
N GLY A 377 -15.41 -11.55 -3.19
CA GLY A 377 -15.70 -11.31 -4.60
C GLY A 377 -14.49 -11.49 -5.53
N ASN A 378 -14.12 -10.41 -6.22
CA ASN A 378 -13.00 -10.42 -7.17
C ASN A 378 -11.76 -9.69 -6.63
N VAL A 379 -11.63 -9.49 -5.31
CA VAL A 379 -10.50 -8.75 -4.73
C VAL A 379 -9.17 -9.43 -5.04
N LEU A 380 -9.05 -10.75 -4.88
CA LEU A 380 -7.81 -11.46 -5.23
C LEU A 380 -7.49 -11.36 -6.73
N ASP A 381 -8.48 -11.47 -7.61
CA ASP A 381 -8.29 -11.30 -9.06
C ASP A 381 -7.84 -9.86 -9.40
N CYS A 382 -8.36 -8.87 -8.68
CA CYS A 382 -7.93 -7.48 -8.80
C CYS A 382 -6.45 -7.33 -8.40
N CYS A 383 -6.03 -7.95 -7.30
CA CYS A 383 -4.63 -7.94 -6.86
C CYS A 383 -3.71 -8.59 -7.91
N MET A 384 -4.13 -9.72 -8.50
CA MET A 384 -3.37 -10.37 -9.58
C MET A 384 -3.30 -9.50 -10.84
N TYR A 385 -4.39 -8.82 -11.18
CA TYR A 385 -4.44 -7.88 -12.30
C TYR A 385 -3.53 -6.67 -12.09
N LEU A 386 -3.47 -6.11 -10.87
CA LEU A 386 -2.54 -5.04 -10.53
C LEU A 386 -1.08 -5.47 -10.77
N LEU A 387 -0.71 -6.70 -10.38
CA LEU A 387 0.62 -7.24 -10.68
C LEU A 387 0.84 -7.39 -12.20
N ASP A 388 -0.19 -7.71 -12.98
CA ASP A 388 -0.12 -7.84 -14.44
C ASP A 388 0.09 -6.52 -15.17
N ILE A 389 -0.56 -5.44 -14.73
CA ILE A 389 -0.39 -4.11 -15.35
C ILE A 389 0.80 -3.33 -14.79
N SER A 390 1.45 -3.83 -13.74
CA SER A 390 2.59 -3.16 -13.10
C SER A 390 3.86 -3.05 -13.95
N ASP A 391 3.93 -3.72 -15.10
CA ASP A 391 5.14 -3.87 -15.91
C ASP A 391 6.35 -4.50 -15.19
N ILE A 392 6.20 -4.99 -13.94
CA ILE A 392 7.28 -5.70 -13.26
C ILE A 392 7.42 -7.11 -13.85
N ALA A 393 8.66 -7.49 -14.15
CA ALA A 393 8.96 -8.83 -14.64
C ALA A 393 8.51 -9.90 -13.64
N PHE A 394 7.99 -11.03 -14.11
CA PHE A 394 7.61 -12.16 -13.23
C PHE A 394 8.71 -12.61 -12.27
N SER A 395 9.99 -12.52 -12.68
CA SER A 395 11.14 -12.84 -11.83
C SER A 395 11.26 -11.94 -10.60
N VAL A 396 10.64 -10.76 -10.63
CA VAL A 396 10.58 -9.80 -9.52
C VAL A 396 9.38 -10.09 -8.60
N ARG A 397 8.33 -10.76 -9.09
CA ARG A 397 7.13 -11.08 -8.30
C ARG A 397 7.35 -12.12 -7.19
N GLY A 398 8.56 -12.70 -7.10
CA GLY A 398 9.00 -13.50 -5.95
C GLY A 398 9.60 -12.66 -4.81
N ASP A 399 9.79 -11.36 -4.99
CA ASP A 399 10.44 -10.46 -4.03
C ASP A 399 9.41 -9.53 -3.38
N ALA A 400 9.12 -9.76 -2.09
CA ALA A 400 8.15 -8.96 -1.34
C ALA A 400 8.51 -7.47 -1.27
N ILE A 401 9.81 -7.11 -1.24
CA ILE A 401 10.27 -5.72 -1.14
C ILE A 401 9.86 -4.95 -2.39
N ARG A 402 10.19 -5.51 -3.55
CA ARG A 402 9.90 -4.90 -4.86
C ARG A 402 8.40 -4.91 -5.18
N VAL A 403 7.70 -5.98 -4.80
CA VAL A 403 6.24 -6.04 -4.92
C VAL A 403 5.58 -4.96 -4.06
N CYS A 404 5.94 -4.82 -2.79
CA CYS A 404 5.37 -3.80 -1.91
C CYS A 404 5.63 -2.38 -2.43
N ARG A 405 6.88 -2.08 -2.82
CA ARG A 405 7.21 -0.77 -3.42
C ARG A 405 6.32 -0.46 -4.61
N LYS A 406 6.16 -1.42 -5.54
CA LYS A 406 5.33 -1.21 -6.73
C LYS A 406 3.85 -1.06 -6.40
N LEU A 407 3.34 -1.80 -5.42
CA LEU A 407 1.96 -1.67 -4.97
C LEU A 407 1.67 -0.29 -4.37
N THR A 408 2.64 0.35 -3.71
CA THR A 408 2.45 1.73 -3.21
C THR A 408 2.15 2.72 -4.35
N ALA A 409 2.80 2.54 -5.51
CA ALA A 409 2.54 3.33 -6.72
C ALA A 409 1.18 3.00 -7.34
N LEU A 410 0.86 1.71 -7.50
CA LEU A 410 -0.36 1.26 -8.19
C LEU A 410 -1.66 1.53 -7.43
N VAL A 411 -1.58 1.80 -6.13
CA VAL A 411 -2.76 2.14 -5.34
C VAL A 411 -3.22 3.58 -5.59
N ASN A 412 -2.31 4.50 -5.95
CA ASN A 412 -2.66 5.85 -6.35
C ASN A 412 -2.66 6.05 -7.88
N SER A 413 -3.41 7.04 -8.36
CA SER A 413 -3.62 7.25 -9.79
C SER A 413 -2.75 8.33 -10.44
N GLN A 414 -1.76 8.90 -9.72
CA GLN A 414 -1.01 10.05 -10.24
C GLN A 414 -0.21 9.72 -11.51
N ASP A 415 0.43 8.55 -11.55
CA ASP A 415 1.33 8.17 -12.65
C ASP A 415 0.78 7.03 -13.53
N GLU A 416 0.32 5.93 -12.92
CA GLU A 416 0.12 4.64 -13.61
C GLU A 416 -1.35 4.19 -13.75
N GLU A 417 -2.31 5.12 -13.83
CA GLU A 417 -3.77 4.79 -13.84
C GLU A 417 -4.16 3.81 -12.71
N GLY A 418 -3.55 4.01 -11.53
CA GLY A 418 -3.74 3.14 -10.38
C GLY A 418 -5.14 3.21 -9.76
N VAL A 419 -5.31 2.55 -8.61
CA VAL A 419 -6.64 2.24 -8.07
C VAL A 419 -7.47 3.47 -7.72
N LEU A 420 -6.87 4.47 -7.08
CA LEU A 420 -7.62 5.50 -6.36
C LEU A 420 -7.08 6.91 -6.65
N THR A 421 -7.99 7.83 -6.96
CA THR A 421 -7.68 9.25 -7.14
C THR A 421 -7.84 10.01 -5.83
N GLY A 422 -6.79 10.72 -5.42
CA GLY A 422 -6.78 11.52 -4.20
C GLY A 422 -7.52 12.85 -4.35
N ASN A 423 -8.31 13.27 -3.37
CA ASN A 423 -8.93 14.60 -3.37
C ASN A 423 -9.15 15.14 -1.94
N TRP A 424 -8.57 16.31 -1.68
CA TRP A 424 -8.63 17.02 -0.39
C TRP A 424 -9.33 18.39 -0.46
N SER A 425 -9.89 18.75 -1.61
CA SER A 425 -10.49 20.08 -1.84
C SER A 425 -11.76 20.35 -1.03
N GLY A 426 -12.46 19.29 -0.61
CA GLY A 426 -13.79 19.37 -0.02
C GLY A 426 -14.94 19.33 -1.04
N ASP A 427 -14.64 19.51 -2.33
CA ASP A 427 -15.59 19.25 -3.43
C ASP A 427 -15.31 17.86 -4.01
N TYR A 428 -16.31 16.97 -3.89
CA TYR A 428 -16.24 15.59 -4.36
C TYR A 428 -17.18 15.34 -5.53
N SER A 429 -17.58 16.39 -6.26
CA SER A 429 -18.35 16.26 -7.49
C SER A 429 -17.64 15.35 -8.50
N GLY A 430 -18.41 14.50 -9.18
CA GLY A 430 -17.89 13.47 -10.10
C GLY A 430 -17.55 12.12 -9.45
N GLY A 431 -17.34 12.09 -8.13
CA GLY A 431 -16.98 10.87 -7.40
C GLY A 431 -17.72 10.70 -6.08
N LYS A 432 -17.13 9.91 -5.19
CA LYS A 432 -17.61 9.66 -3.83
C LYS A 432 -16.77 10.43 -2.83
N SER A 433 -17.41 10.99 -1.80
CA SER A 433 -16.67 11.58 -0.67
C SER A 433 -15.78 10.52 0.00
N PRO A 434 -14.50 10.80 0.26
CA PRO A 434 -13.59 9.89 0.96
C PRO A 434 -14.11 9.42 2.32
N LEU A 435 -14.92 10.25 3.00
CA LEU A 435 -15.53 9.95 4.30
C LEU A 435 -16.63 8.89 4.22
N SER A 436 -17.16 8.59 3.03
CA SER A 436 -18.27 7.65 2.85
C SER A 436 -17.82 6.21 2.56
N TRP A 437 -16.51 5.96 2.44
CA TRP A 437 -15.98 4.62 2.33
C TRP A 437 -15.94 3.94 3.71
N THR A 438 -16.35 2.67 3.74
CA THR A 438 -16.36 1.81 4.93
C THR A 438 -15.48 0.57 4.77
N GLY A 439 -14.86 0.39 3.60
CA GLY A 439 -14.06 -0.78 3.28
C GLY A 439 -13.44 -0.73 1.89
N SER A 440 -12.50 -1.64 1.65
CA SER A 440 -11.68 -1.67 0.42
C SER A 440 -12.32 -2.46 -0.72
N ALA A 441 -13.11 -3.51 -0.41
CA ALA A 441 -13.66 -4.39 -1.42
C ALA A 441 -14.50 -3.65 -2.50
N PRO A 442 -15.43 -2.74 -2.17
CA PRO A 442 -16.18 -2.00 -3.19
C PRO A 442 -15.30 -1.16 -4.12
N ILE A 443 -14.20 -0.59 -3.59
CA ILE A 443 -13.25 0.21 -4.37
C ILE A 443 -12.50 -0.71 -5.35
N LEU A 444 -11.94 -1.81 -4.85
CA LEU A 444 -11.17 -2.75 -5.67
C LEU A 444 -12.03 -3.46 -6.71
N GLU A 445 -13.28 -3.80 -6.39
CA GLU A 445 -14.22 -4.39 -7.33
C GLU A 445 -14.65 -3.39 -8.40
N GLN A 446 -14.91 -2.13 -8.03
CA GLN A 446 -15.21 -1.08 -8.98
C GLN A 446 -14.03 -0.87 -9.95
N TYR A 447 -12.82 -0.71 -9.41
CA TYR A 447 -11.60 -0.60 -10.21
C TYR A 447 -11.42 -1.82 -11.12
N TYR A 448 -11.58 -3.03 -10.60
CA TYR A 448 -11.42 -4.26 -11.37
C TYR A 448 -12.44 -4.39 -12.51
N LYS A 449 -13.67 -3.89 -12.31
CA LYS A 449 -14.73 -3.90 -13.32
C LYS A 449 -14.52 -2.84 -14.38
N GLN A 450 -14.13 -1.63 -13.99
CA GLN A 450 -14.04 -0.47 -14.87
C GLN A 450 -12.68 -0.32 -15.55
N LYS A 451 -11.61 -0.84 -14.91
CA LYS A 451 -10.21 -0.67 -15.32
C LYS A 451 -9.77 0.79 -15.37
N THR A 452 -10.38 1.61 -14.52
CA THR A 452 -10.11 3.04 -14.38
C THR A 452 -10.13 3.39 -12.90
N SER A 453 -9.36 4.41 -12.52
CA SER A 453 -9.25 4.88 -11.14
C SER A 453 -10.60 5.23 -10.52
N VAL A 454 -10.74 4.94 -9.23
CA VAL A 454 -11.93 5.21 -8.43
C VAL A 454 -11.78 6.57 -7.76
N GLU A 455 -12.86 7.34 -7.74
CA GLU A 455 -12.90 8.69 -7.18
C GLU A 455 -13.82 8.73 -5.94
N PHE A 456 -13.42 9.23 -4.76
CA PHE A 456 -12.09 9.73 -4.36
C PHE A 456 -11.59 9.05 -3.09
N GLY A 457 -10.28 9.18 -2.86
CA GLY A 457 -9.56 8.71 -1.68
C GLY A 457 -8.86 9.83 -0.91
N GLN A 458 -8.57 9.53 0.35
CA GLN A 458 -7.67 10.27 1.23
C GLN A 458 -6.80 9.26 2.00
N CYS A 459 -5.81 9.69 2.79
CA CYS A 459 -4.74 8.83 3.33
C CYS A 459 -5.25 7.52 3.98
N TRP A 460 -6.30 7.58 4.82
CA TRP A 460 -6.86 6.37 5.43
C TRP A 460 -7.52 5.42 4.41
N VAL A 461 -8.07 5.94 3.31
CA VAL A 461 -8.64 5.13 2.22
C VAL A 461 -7.52 4.44 1.46
N PHE A 462 -6.44 5.16 1.13
CA PHE A 462 -5.23 4.61 0.52
C PHE A 462 -4.65 3.49 1.40
N SER A 463 -4.47 3.75 2.70
CA SER A 463 -3.98 2.76 3.66
C SER A 463 -4.90 1.55 3.80
N GLY A 464 -6.23 1.75 3.80
CA GLY A 464 -7.20 0.65 3.81
C GLY A 464 -7.06 -0.25 2.57
N VAL A 465 -6.99 0.36 1.39
CA VAL A 465 -6.85 -0.36 0.11
C VAL A 465 -5.51 -1.10 0.02
N LEU A 466 -4.40 -0.44 0.37
CA LEU A 466 -3.08 -1.08 0.34
C LEU A 466 -3.00 -2.24 1.33
N THR A 467 -3.54 -2.11 2.55
CA THR A 467 -3.60 -3.24 3.51
C THR A 467 -4.34 -4.43 2.93
N THR A 468 -5.50 -4.20 2.30
CA THR A 468 -6.28 -5.28 1.66
C THR A 468 -5.46 -6.01 0.59
N ILE A 469 -4.78 -5.28 -0.30
CA ILE A 469 -3.99 -5.89 -1.38
C ILE A 469 -2.82 -6.70 -0.81
N LEU A 470 -2.11 -6.16 0.18
CA LEU A 470 -0.99 -6.86 0.82
C LEU A 470 -1.45 -8.16 1.49
N ARG A 471 -2.53 -8.10 2.29
CA ARG A 471 -3.12 -9.28 2.95
C ARG A 471 -3.62 -10.32 1.95
N ALA A 472 -4.30 -9.89 0.89
CA ALA A 472 -4.77 -10.76 -0.20
C ALA A 472 -3.62 -11.49 -0.92
N LEU A 473 -2.44 -10.86 -1.03
CA LEU A 473 -1.25 -11.49 -1.61
C LEU A 473 -0.48 -12.36 -0.60
N GLY A 474 -0.87 -12.35 0.68
CA GLY A 474 -0.21 -13.08 1.75
C GLY A 474 0.98 -12.35 2.39
N ILE A 475 1.05 -11.02 2.27
CA ILE A 475 2.05 -10.20 2.96
C ILE A 475 1.41 -9.67 4.24
N PRO A 476 1.95 -9.98 5.45
CA PRO A 476 1.36 -9.49 6.69
C PRO A 476 1.45 -7.97 6.75
N ALA A 477 0.31 -7.30 6.95
CA ALA A 477 0.23 -5.84 6.88
C ALA A 477 -0.75 -5.24 7.89
N ARG A 478 -0.49 -4.00 8.32
CA ARG A 478 -1.36 -3.21 9.20
C ARG A 478 -1.33 -1.72 8.85
N SER A 479 -2.44 -1.03 9.08
CA SER A 479 -2.49 0.44 8.97
C SER A 479 -1.91 1.10 10.21
N VAL A 480 -1.15 2.17 10.01
CA VAL A 480 -0.55 2.99 11.07
C VAL A 480 -0.97 4.44 10.90
N THR A 481 -1.44 5.05 11.98
CA THR A 481 -1.82 6.46 12.03
C THR A 481 -0.78 7.23 12.82
N ASN A 482 -0.23 8.28 12.24
CA ASN A 482 0.61 9.26 12.92
C ASN A 482 -0.16 10.56 13.14
N PHE A 483 -0.23 11.05 14.39
CA PHE A 483 -0.87 12.33 14.68
C PHE A 483 0.13 13.46 14.68
N SER A 484 -0.25 14.64 14.19
CA SER A 484 0.69 15.74 13.92
C SER A 484 1.80 15.28 12.96
N SER A 485 1.42 14.71 11.81
CA SER A 485 2.36 14.18 10.82
C SER A 485 2.92 15.32 10.00
N ALA A 486 4.24 15.45 9.95
CA ALA A 486 4.88 16.39 9.06
C ALA A 486 4.75 15.93 7.61
N HIS A 487 4.59 16.87 6.69
CA HIS A 487 4.82 16.70 5.26
C HIS A 487 5.92 17.70 4.90
N ASP A 488 7.13 17.17 4.79
CA ASP A 488 8.36 17.86 4.39
C ASP A 488 8.50 17.75 2.88
N ALA A 489 8.26 18.85 2.17
CA ALA A 489 8.17 18.89 0.71
C ALA A 489 9.55 18.95 0.03
N ASP A 490 10.60 19.32 0.76
CA ASP A 490 11.95 19.46 0.22
C ASP A 490 12.96 18.43 0.76
N CYS A 491 12.48 17.50 1.60
CA CYS A 491 13.26 16.45 2.26
C CYS A 491 14.39 17.02 3.13
N SER A 492 14.18 18.20 3.74
CA SER A 492 15.13 18.85 4.64
C SER A 492 15.21 18.24 6.03
N ILE A 493 14.24 17.38 6.41
CA ILE A 493 14.02 16.81 7.75
C ILE A 493 13.56 17.88 8.77
N THR A 494 13.26 19.09 8.29
CA THR A 494 12.68 20.20 9.05
C THR A 494 11.37 20.63 8.44
N ILE A 495 10.52 21.29 9.24
CA ILE A 495 9.35 22.01 8.73
C ILE A 495 9.67 23.49 8.88
N ASP A 496 9.89 24.19 7.77
CA ASP A 496 10.28 25.59 7.78
C ASP A 496 9.05 26.49 7.64
N ILE A 497 8.91 27.44 8.58
CA ILE A 497 7.77 28.38 8.61
C ILE A 497 8.30 29.81 8.55
N HIS A 498 7.89 30.56 7.53
CA HIS A 498 8.43 31.89 7.25
C HIS A 498 7.47 33.01 7.64
N TYR A 499 8.04 34.05 8.23
CA TYR A 499 7.34 35.29 8.58
C TYR A 499 8.08 36.50 8.03
N ASP A 500 7.33 37.54 7.67
CA ASP A 500 7.92 38.85 7.41
C ASP A 500 8.38 39.54 8.72
N ASP A 501 9.02 40.69 8.59
CA ASP A 501 9.50 41.50 9.72
C ASP A 501 8.35 42.17 10.53
N HIS A 502 7.11 42.05 10.05
CA HIS A 502 5.90 42.47 10.73
C HIS A 502 5.18 41.30 11.45
N GLY A 503 5.70 40.08 11.31
CA GLY A 503 5.12 38.87 11.91
C GLY A 503 3.93 38.29 11.14
N ASN A 504 3.72 38.70 9.88
CA ASN A 504 2.74 38.06 9.00
C ASN A 504 3.33 36.77 8.42
N PRO A 505 2.56 35.68 8.36
CA PRO A 505 2.99 34.44 7.72
C PRO A 505 3.18 34.64 6.22
N LEU A 506 4.25 34.07 5.67
CA LEU A 506 4.58 34.09 4.25
C LEU A 506 4.19 32.76 3.60
N SER A 507 2.89 32.47 3.56
CA SER A 507 2.35 31.19 3.07
C SER A 507 2.78 30.81 1.65
N ASP A 508 3.11 31.79 0.80
CA ASP A 508 3.61 31.54 -0.55
C ASP A 508 5.03 30.94 -0.57
N MET A 509 5.73 30.91 0.57
CA MET A 509 7.06 30.33 0.74
C MET A 509 7.05 29.00 1.52
N ASP A 510 5.95 28.68 2.19
CA ASP A 510 5.82 27.52 3.08
C ASP A 510 5.07 26.42 2.33
N GLU A 511 5.81 25.55 1.63
CA GLU A 511 5.25 24.35 0.98
C GLU A 511 5.04 23.20 1.98
N ASP A 512 5.77 23.24 3.09
CA ASP A 512 5.68 22.29 4.20
C ASP A 512 4.37 22.41 4.99
N SER A 513 3.89 21.27 5.51
CA SER A 513 2.68 21.26 6.35
C SER A 513 2.75 20.25 7.48
N VAL A 514 1.87 20.41 8.48
CA VAL A 514 1.67 19.40 9.53
C VAL A 514 0.20 19.00 9.58
N TRP A 515 -0.05 17.76 9.20
CA TRP A 515 -1.35 17.14 9.15
C TRP A 515 -1.83 16.78 10.54
N ASN A 516 -3.12 16.95 10.83
CA ASN A 516 -3.70 16.54 12.12
C ASN A 516 -3.44 15.05 12.39
N PHE A 517 -3.58 14.26 11.34
CA PHE A 517 -3.12 12.89 11.27
C PHE A 517 -2.83 12.50 9.82
N HIS A 518 -1.95 11.53 9.66
CA HIS A 518 -1.70 10.83 8.40
C HIS A 518 -1.75 9.32 8.64
N VAL A 519 -2.15 8.55 7.63
CA VAL A 519 -2.30 7.10 7.75
C VAL A 519 -1.54 6.42 6.62
N TRP A 520 -0.60 5.56 6.97
CA TRP A 520 0.19 4.72 6.07
C TRP A 520 0.07 3.25 6.46
N ASN A 521 0.96 2.40 5.94
CA ASN A 521 0.97 0.96 6.16
C ASN A 521 2.31 0.48 6.70
N GLU A 522 2.29 -0.54 7.54
CA GLU A 522 3.45 -1.38 7.79
C GLU A 522 3.25 -2.75 7.16
N SER A 523 4.32 -3.31 6.58
CA SER A 523 4.37 -4.72 6.16
C SER A 523 5.52 -5.47 6.81
N TRP A 524 5.28 -6.71 7.20
CA TRP A 524 6.28 -7.56 7.81
C TRP A 524 7.07 -8.34 6.76
N MET A 525 8.38 -8.10 6.70
CA MET A 525 9.28 -8.86 5.83
C MET A 525 10.74 -8.80 6.29
N ALA A 526 11.53 -9.78 5.84
CA ALA A 526 12.98 -9.71 5.89
C ALA A 526 13.53 -8.69 4.86
N ARG A 527 14.72 -8.14 5.15
CA ARG A 527 15.45 -7.20 4.27
C ARG A 527 16.82 -7.76 3.87
N PRO A 528 16.89 -8.82 3.04
CA PRO A 528 18.15 -9.41 2.59
C PRO A 528 19.01 -8.48 1.73
N ASP A 529 18.46 -7.38 1.25
CA ASP A 529 19.15 -6.28 0.57
C ASP A 529 19.90 -5.35 1.54
N LEU A 530 19.60 -5.40 2.84
CA LEU A 530 20.19 -4.60 3.90
C LEU A 530 21.05 -5.44 4.87
N PRO A 531 21.87 -4.82 5.73
CA PRO A 531 22.52 -5.53 6.83
C PRO A 531 21.52 -6.25 7.74
N ALA A 532 21.98 -7.28 8.44
CA ALA A 532 21.13 -7.99 9.40
C ALA A 532 20.63 -7.03 10.50
N GLY A 533 19.34 -7.11 10.82
CA GLY A 533 18.69 -6.29 11.85
C GLY A 533 17.53 -5.42 11.33
N TYR A 534 17.50 -5.11 10.03
CA TYR A 534 16.46 -4.24 9.44
C TYR A 534 15.22 -4.98 8.90
N GLY A 535 15.09 -6.28 9.21
CA GLY A 535 13.85 -7.01 8.94
C GLY A 535 12.72 -6.63 9.91
N GLY A 536 11.56 -7.26 9.76
CA GLY A 536 10.37 -6.98 10.56
C GLY A 536 9.47 -5.95 9.87
N TRP A 537 8.90 -5.02 10.64
CA TRP A 537 7.99 -4.00 10.10
C TRP A 537 8.71 -2.98 9.21
N GLN A 538 8.16 -2.79 8.01
CA GLN A 538 8.60 -1.82 7.03
C GLN A 538 7.47 -0.81 6.77
N ALA A 539 7.74 0.49 6.89
CA ALA A 539 6.81 1.55 6.55
C ALA A 539 6.65 1.66 5.02
N LEU A 540 5.40 1.78 4.58
CA LEU A 540 4.95 1.87 3.19
C LEU A 540 3.83 2.92 3.13
N ASP A 541 3.86 3.82 2.15
CA ASP A 541 2.78 4.79 1.96
C ASP A 541 2.36 4.85 0.49
N SER A 542 1.06 4.69 0.26
CA SER A 542 0.45 4.81 -1.08
C SER A 542 -0.25 6.14 -1.29
N THR A 543 -0.27 7.01 -0.29
CA THR A 543 -0.77 8.37 -0.43
C THR A 543 0.23 9.17 -1.26
N PRO A 544 -0.18 9.77 -2.39
CA PRO A 544 0.73 10.51 -3.24
C PRO A 544 1.10 11.86 -2.58
N GLN A 545 2.23 11.87 -1.87
CA GLN A 545 2.80 13.07 -1.24
C GLN A 545 4.05 13.51 -2.02
N GLU A 546 5.13 12.73 -1.91
CA GLU A 546 6.39 12.97 -2.60
C GLU A 546 6.68 11.91 -3.67
N THR A 547 7.50 12.29 -4.65
CA THR A 547 7.98 11.35 -5.67
C THR A 547 9.28 10.68 -5.22
N SER A 548 9.41 9.39 -5.51
CA SER A 548 10.61 8.60 -5.33
C SER A 548 10.97 7.95 -6.67
N ASP A 549 12.17 8.23 -7.17
CA ASP A 549 12.58 7.88 -8.54
C ASP A 549 11.58 8.38 -9.62
N ASP A 550 11.11 9.62 -9.48
CA ASP A 550 10.11 10.28 -10.35
C ASP A 550 8.72 9.60 -10.39
N VAL A 551 8.39 8.77 -9.39
CA VAL A 551 7.10 8.09 -9.26
C VAL A 551 6.52 8.35 -7.86
N TYR A 552 5.22 8.63 -7.76
CA TYR A 552 4.50 8.74 -6.48
C TYR A 552 4.39 7.38 -5.80
N CYS A 553 5.44 7.03 -5.05
CA CYS A 553 5.57 5.80 -4.30
C CYS A 553 6.45 6.03 -3.06
N CYS A 554 6.24 5.25 -1.99
CA CYS A 554 6.97 5.44 -0.75
C CYS A 554 7.18 4.11 0.00
N GLY A 555 8.44 3.82 0.34
CA GLY A 555 8.87 2.61 1.05
C GLY A 555 9.17 1.42 0.11
N PRO A 556 9.43 0.23 0.67
CA PRO A 556 9.47 -0.11 2.10
C PRO A 556 10.70 0.44 2.84
N CYS A 557 10.49 1.21 3.92
CA CYS A 557 11.55 1.65 4.82
C CYS A 557 11.55 0.86 6.13
N PRO A 558 12.67 0.34 6.65
CA PRO A 558 12.68 -0.32 7.94
C PRO A 558 12.27 0.65 9.06
N VAL A 559 11.28 0.27 9.87
CA VAL A 559 10.86 1.09 11.03
C VAL A 559 12.02 1.30 12.01
N LEU A 560 12.91 0.31 12.14
CA LEU A 560 14.13 0.44 12.92
C LEU A 560 15.09 1.50 12.34
N ALA A 561 15.25 1.58 11.02
CA ALA A 561 16.13 2.58 10.40
C ALA A 561 15.60 4.00 10.64
N ILE A 562 14.28 4.18 10.60
CA ILE A 562 13.62 5.44 10.97
C ILE A 562 13.94 5.78 12.42
N LYS A 563 13.78 4.84 13.35
CA LYS A 563 14.11 5.05 14.77
C LYS A 563 15.56 5.46 15.03
N GLU A 564 16.51 4.86 14.32
CA GLU A 564 17.94 5.15 14.51
C GLU A 564 18.40 6.42 13.77
N GLY A 565 17.55 7.02 12.92
CA GLY A 565 17.93 8.14 12.05
C GLY A 565 18.84 7.74 10.90
N GLU A 566 18.76 6.49 10.45
CA GLU A 566 19.58 5.91 9.36
C GLU A 566 18.87 6.00 8.01
N VAL A 567 18.53 7.23 7.65
CA VAL A 567 17.65 7.60 6.53
C VAL A 567 18.25 7.37 5.13
N ASN A 568 19.55 7.05 5.06
CA ASN A 568 20.25 6.76 3.80
C ASN A 568 20.05 5.32 3.31
N LEU A 569 19.33 4.49 4.05
CA LEU A 569 18.96 3.13 3.65
C LEU A 569 17.72 3.16 2.75
N PRO A 570 17.66 2.31 1.71
CA PRO A 570 16.46 2.19 0.89
C PRO A 570 15.24 1.73 1.72
N TYR A 571 14.05 2.28 1.53
CA TYR A 571 13.69 3.35 0.59
C TYR A 571 13.12 4.53 1.37
N ASP A 572 13.22 5.74 0.82
CA ASP A 572 12.44 6.91 1.24
C ASP A 572 12.58 7.31 2.73
N GLY A 573 13.71 6.92 3.35
CA GLY A 573 13.94 7.11 4.78
C GLY A 573 13.96 8.58 5.20
N ASN A 574 14.41 9.50 4.34
CA ASN A 574 14.40 10.94 4.63
C ASN A 574 12.98 11.44 4.88
N PHE A 575 12.09 11.19 3.92
CA PHE A 575 10.69 11.62 3.95
C PHE A 575 9.98 11.02 5.17
N ILE A 576 10.02 9.68 5.32
CA ILE A 576 9.30 9.00 6.41
C ILE A 576 9.85 9.39 7.79
N PHE A 577 11.16 9.66 7.90
CA PHE A 577 11.73 10.17 9.15
C PHE A 577 11.20 11.56 9.48
N ALA A 578 11.14 12.46 8.49
CA ALA A 578 10.58 13.79 8.68
C ALA A 578 9.13 13.73 9.18
N GLU A 579 8.29 12.83 8.61
CA GLU A 579 6.89 12.67 9.03
C GLU A 579 6.70 12.47 10.55
N VAL A 580 7.68 11.84 11.23
CA VAL A 580 7.61 11.51 12.66
C VAL A 580 8.58 12.28 13.57
N ASN A 581 9.62 12.91 13.02
CA ASN A 581 10.70 13.53 13.79
C ASN A 581 11.06 14.96 13.34
N ALA A 582 10.39 15.54 12.34
CA ALA A 582 10.76 16.86 11.85
C ALA A 582 10.64 17.94 12.94
N ASP A 583 11.69 18.74 13.07
CA ASP A 583 11.68 19.94 13.91
C ASP A 583 11.00 21.08 13.16
N LYS A 584 10.09 21.81 13.81
CA LYS A 584 9.56 23.05 13.23
C LYS A 584 10.54 24.19 13.45
N VAL A 585 11.00 24.83 12.39
CA VAL A 585 11.92 25.95 12.44
C VAL A 585 11.21 27.20 11.96
N TYR A 586 11.16 28.20 12.83
CA TYR A 586 10.48 29.47 12.55
C TYR A 586 11.51 30.49 12.09
N TRP A 587 11.33 31.03 10.89
CA TRP A 587 12.22 32.01 10.26
C TRP A 587 11.54 33.37 10.12
N MET A 588 12.25 34.43 10.48
CA MET A 588 11.88 35.81 10.18
C MET A 588 12.76 36.34 9.07
N ILE A 589 12.15 36.80 7.98
CA ILE A 589 12.84 37.51 6.91
C ILE A 589 12.92 38.98 7.32
N GLN A 590 14.13 39.46 7.59
CA GLN A 590 14.36 40.86 7.94
C GLN A 590 14.24 41.77 6.72
N LYS A 591 14.09 43.08 6.94
CA LYS A 591 14.01 44.10 5.87
C LYS A 591 15.19 44.09 4.90
N ASP A 592 16.36 43.64 5.35
CA ASP A 592 17.56 43.53 4.53
C ASP A 592 17.62 42.22 3.71
N GLY A 593 16.59 41.39 3.80
CA GLY A 593 16.49 40.09 3.14
C GLY A 593 17.21 38.96 3.88
N THR A 594 17.77 39.21 5.06
CA THR A 594 18.43 38.15 5.85
C THR A 594 17.42 37.31 6.63
N TYR A 595 17.70 36.01 6.73
CA TYR A 595 16.89 35.06 7.49
C TYR A 595 17.38 35.00 8.92
N LYS A 596 16.47 35.19 9.88
CA LYS A 596 16.73 35.05 11.30
C LYS A 596 15.84 33.98 11.88
N ARG A 597 16.45 32.92 12.42
CA ARG A 597 15.73 31.92 13.19
C ARG A 597 15.15 32.53 14.46
N ILE A 598 13.84 32.35 14.64
CA ILE A 598 13.07 32.84 15.79
C ILE A 598 12.97 31.76 16.86
N LYS A 599 12.62 30.53 16.44
CA LYS A 599 12.26 29.42 17.33
C LYS A 599 12.52 28.08 16.65
N VAL A 600 12.80 27.06 17.45
CA VAL A 600 12.76 25.65 17.02
C VAL A 600 11.82 24.90 17.96
N GLU A 601 10.86 24.16 17.42
CA GLU A 601 10.02 23.24 18.19
C GLU A 601 10.34 21.80 17.83
N THR A 602 10.95 21.07 18.78
CA THR A 602 11.50 19.74 18.52
C THR A 602 10.55 18.57 18.82
N HIS A 603 9.37 18.84 19.38
CA HIS A 603 8.44 17.83 19.89
C HIS A 603 7.00 18.06 19.40
N SER A 604 6.87 18.77 18.28
CA SER A 604 5.57 19.17 17.73
C SER A 604 4.98 18.11 16.80
N VAL A 605 5.83 17.28 16.19
CA VAL A 605 5.50 16.29 15.16
C VAL A 605 5.55 14.85 15.72
N GLY A 606 4.83 13.92 15.10
CA GLY A 606 5.01 12.49 15.35
C GLY A 606 4.42 12.00 16.66
N LYS A 607 3.14 12.21 16.91
CA LYS A 607 2.49 11.94 18.20
C LYS A 607 1.58 10.71 18.14
N PHE A 608 1.59 9.93 19.21
CA PHE A 608 0.70 8.77 19.42
C PHE A 608 0.55 7.88 18.19
N ILE A 609 1.68 7.51 17.56
CA ILE A 609 1.66 6.68 16.36
C ILE A 609 0.94 5.38 16.72
N SER A 610 -0.21 5.12 16.09
CA SER A 610 -1.19 4.15 16.55
C SER A 610 -1.52 3.13 15.47
N THR A 611 -1.72 1.87 15.87
CA THR A 611 -2.20 0.78 15.02
C THR A 611 -3.29 -0.01 15.73
N CYS A 612 -4.05 -0.79 14.97
CA CYS A 612 -4.93 -1.80 15.56
C CYS A 612 -4.06 -2.98 16.04
N SER A 613 -4.19 -3.32 17.32
CA SER A 613 -3.55 -4.50 17.92
C SER A 613 -4.23 -5.79 17.42
N PRO A 614 -3.60 -6.97 17.62
CA PRO A 614 -4.25 -8.25 17.34
C PRO A 614 -5.54 -8.49 18.12
N ARG A 615 -5.77 -7.78 19.23
CA ARG A 615 -6.99 -7.86 20.03
C ARG A 615 -8.10 -6.89 19.57
N GLY A 616 -7.83 -6.08 18.55
CA GLY A 616 -8.79 -5.08 18.04
C GLY A 616 -8.78 -3.73 18.76
N ASP A 617 -7.92 -3.55 19.76
CA ASP A 617 -7.73 -2.29 20.51
C ASP A 617 -6.63 -1.41 19.91
N ARG A 618 -6.59 -0.13 20.32
CA ARG A 618 -5.51 0.79 19.95
C ARG A 618 -4.19 0.38 20.61
N GLU A 619 -3.18 0.12 19.81
CA GLU A 619 -1.78 -0.02 20.24
C GLU A 619 -0.99 1.24 19.88
N ASP A 620 -0.29 1.80 20.85
CA ASP A 620 0.65 2.90 20.62
C ASP A 620 2.05 2.35 20.29
N VAL A 621 2.49 2.60 19.06
CA VAL A 621 3.76 2.14 18.49
C VAL A 621 4.76 3.29 18.32
N THR A 622 4.55 4.45 18.96
CA THR A 622 5.45 5.63 18.85
C THR A 622 6.90 5.25 19.16
N LYS A 623 7.12 4.43 20.19
CA LYS A 623 8.44 3.94 20.62
C LYS A 623 9.16 3.06 19.57
N HIS A 624 8.45 2.59 18.54
CA HIS A 624 9.03 1.84 17.43
C HIS A 624 9.62 2.76 16.36
N TYR A 625 9.05 3.95 16.17
CA TYR A 625 9.49 4.94 15.19
C TYR A 625 10.50 5.94 15.73
N LYS A 626 10.46 6.24 17.03
CA LYS A 626 11.38 7.19 17.64
C LYS A 626 11.63 6.91 19.11
N TYR A 627 12.73 7.48 19.59
CA TYR A 627 13.07 7.51 21.02
C TYR A 627 12.17 8.51 21.76
N ALA A 628 12.18 8.45 23.10
CA ALA A 628 11.39 9.37 23.90
C ALA A 628 11.85 10.82 23.71
N GLU A 629 10.90 11.73 23.57
CA GLU A 629 11.16 13.18 23.45
C GLU A 629 12.08 13.67 24.58
N ASN A 630 13.05 14.52 24.25
CA ASN A 630 14.09 15.05 25.15
C ASN A 630 15.14 14.04 25.64
N SER A 631 15.16 12.81 25.10
CA SER A 631 16.25 11.87 25.36
C SER A 631 17.49 12.18 24.52
N SER A 632 18.66 11.78 25.00
CA SER A 632 19.91 11.89 24.23
C SER A 632 19.87 11.10 22.92
N GLU A 633 19.17 9.97 22.94
CA GLU A 633 19.01 9.03 21.85
C GLU A 633 18.11 9.62 20.74
N GLU A 634 17.00 10.25 21.13
CA GLU A 634 16.13 11.00 20.21
C GLU A 634 16.96 12.06 19.48
N ARG A 635 17.63 12.94 20.23
CA ARG A 635 18.39 14.00 19.58
C ARG A 635 19.55 13.47 18.74
N ALA A 636 20.19 12.38 19.16
CA ALA A 636 21.23 11.74 18.36
C ALA A 636 20.69 11.18 17.05
N ALA A 637 19.48 10.61 17.03
CA ALA A 637 18.82 10.11 15.82
C ALA A 637 18.51 11.27 14.85
N VAL A 638 17.92 12.37 15.31
CA VAL A 638 17.63 13.55 14.46
C VAL A 638 18.92 14.16 13.90
N LEU A 639 19.98 14.29 14.71
CA LEU A 639 21.29 14.76 14.24
C LEU A 639 21.92 13.83 13.20
N ARG A 640 21.77 12.51 13.39
CA ARG A 640 22.24 11.52 12.43
C ARG A 640 21.50 11.66 11.11
N ALA A 641 20.17 11.73 11.16
CA ALA A 641 19.31 11.87 9.98
C ALA A 641 19.67 13.13 9.19
N ASN A 642 19.78 14.29 9.85
CA ASN A 642 20.24 15.54 9.23
C ASN A 642 21.62 15.38 8.56
N LYS A 643 22.56 14.71 9.23
CA LYS A 643 23.93 14.54 8.73
C LYS A 643 24.01 13.66 7.48
N VAL A 644 23.15 12.65 7.36
CA VAL A 644 23.22 11.66 6.26
C VAL A 644 22.18 11.88 5.17
N GLY A 645 21.06 12.52 5.50
CA GLY A 645 19.91 12.72 4.63
C GLY A 645 20.06 13.92 3.69
N VAL A 646 20.68 15.02 4.15
CA VAL A 646 20.81 16.25 3.35
C VAL A 646 22.26 16.46 2.91
N LYS A 647 22.54 16.21 1.62
CA LYS A 647 23.92 16.24 1.09
C LYS A 647 24.55 17.64 1.00
N ASP A 648 23.75 18.71 1.05
CA ASP A 648 24.21 20.08 0.81
C ASP A 648 23.75 21.15 1.83
N SER A 649 22.93 20.81 2.85
CA SER A 649 22.53 21.80 3.86
C SER A 649 23.57 21.88 4.99
N LYS A 650 24.50 22.82 4.85
CA LYS A 650 25.18 23.42 6.02
C LYS A 650 24.26 24.45 6.67
N HIS A 651 22.98 24.14 6.86
CA HIS A 651 22.10 25.02 7.60
C HIS A 651 22.28 24.72 9.08
N ASP A 652 22.91 25.66 9.77
CA ASP A 652 22.92 25.69 11.22
C ASP A 652 21.53 26.14 11.73
N ALA A 653 20.48 25.40 11.35
CA ALA A 653 19.11 25.60 11.83
C ALA A 653 19.05 25.50 13.37
N TYR A 654 20.09 24.94 14.00
CA TYR A 654 20.21 24.75 15.44
C TYR A 654 21.04 25.82 16.17
N GLN A 655 21.70 26.76 15.49
CA GLN A 655 22.28 27.96 16.12
C GLN A 655 21.21 29.05 16.37
N GLY A 656 21.07 29.55 17.60
CA GLY A 656 20.28 30.77 17.80
C GLY A 656 20.42 31.45 19.16
N GLY A 657 19.57 32.47 19.35
CA GLY A 657 19.64 33.44 20.45
C GLY A 657 18.91 32.99 21.73
N PRO A 658 18.91 33.84 22.78
CA PRO A 658 18.36 33.51 24.10
C PRO A 658 16.82 33.39 24.10
N GLU A 659 16.29 32.34 24.72
CA GLU A 659 14.85 32.05 24.93
C GLU A 659 14.35 32.58 26.28
N ASP A 660 14.16 33.90 26.38
CA ASP A 660 13.87 34.60 27.64
C ASP A 660 12.40 34.54 28.10
N VAL A 661 11.48 34.11 27.23
CA VAL A 661 10.03 34.10 27.49
C VAL A 661 9.41 32.82 26.92
N GLN A 662 8.65 32.10 27.74
CA GLN A 662 7.87 30.93 27.36
C GLN A 662 6.43 31.33 27.02
N PHE A 663 5.85 30.66 26.02
CA PHE A 663 4.49 30.92 25.53
C PHE A 663 3.65 29.65 25.61
N GLU A 664 2.42 29.76 26.10
CA GLU A 664 1.46 28.66 26.24
C GLU A 664 0.08 29.10 25.71
N LEU A 665 -0.56 28.29 24.87
CA LEU A 665 -1.92 28.52 24.38
C LEU A 665 -2.90 27.62 25.13
N GLU A 666 -3.83 28.24 25.86
CA GLU A 666 -4.88 27.56 26.62
C GLU A 666 -6.22 27.71 25.86
N PHE A 667 -6.90 26.60 25.57
CA PHE A 667 -8.24 26.58 24.98
C PHE A 667 -9.01 25.33 25.41
N ASP A 668 -10.33 25.46 25.60
CA ASP A 668 -11.20 24.33 25.98
C ASP A 668 -11.66 23.55 24.75
N ALA A 669 -10.83 22.61 24.32
CA ALA A 669 -11.12 21.75 23.17
C ALA A 669 -12.37 20.87 23.34
N ASN A 670 -12.76 20.55 24.58
CA ASN A 670 -13.82 19.59 24.86
C ASN A 670 -15.21 20.22 24.82
N ASN A 671 -15.29 21.53 25.07
CA ASN A 671 -16.55 22.31 25.04
C ASN A 671 -16.63 23.28 23.85
N THR A 672 -15.80 23.10 22.82
CA THR A 672 -15.86 23.89 21.59
C THR A 672 -16.67 23.14 20.53
N PHE A 673 -17.89 23.62 20.27
CA PHE A 673 -18.80 23.03 19.28
C PHE A 673 -19.01 23.96 18.08
N VAL A 674 -19.24 23.36 16.91
CA VAL A 674 -19.58 24.11 15.69
C VAL A 674 -20.87 24.89 15.94
N GLY A 675 -20.83 26.20 15.72
CA GLY A 675 -21.95 27.12 15.96
C GLY A 675 -21.93 27.82 17.31
N SER A 676 -20.98 27.52 18.20
CA SER A 676 -20.78 28.22 19.48
C SER A 676 -19.55 29.14 19.46
N ASP A 677 -19.56 30.18 20.30
CA ASP A 677 -18.37 31.01 20.55
C ASP A 677 -17.30 30.19 21.30
N PHE A 678 -16.02 30.50 21.08
CA PHE A 678 -14.90 29.86 21.77
C PHE A 678 -13.86 30.90 22.23
N VAL A 679 -13.09 30.55 23.26
CA VAL A 679 -12.08 31.43 23.87
C VAL A 679 -10.70 30.76 23.80
N VAL A 680 -9.70 31.53 23.36
CA VAL A 680 -8.29 31.14 23.34
C VAL A 680 -7.48 32.15 24.15
N THR A 681 -6.66 31.65 25.08
CA THR A 681 -5.81 32.47 25.95
C THR A 681 -4.34 32.20 25.63
N LEU A 682 -3.57 33.25 25.31
CA LEU A 682 -2.12 33.18 25.19
C LEU A 682 -1.47 33.64 26.49
N LYS A 683 -0.80 32.73 27.18
CA LYS A 683 -0.10 32.97 28.44
C LYS A 683 1.40 33.10 28.17
N CYS A 684 1.98 34.19 28.66
CA CYS A 684 3.38 34.51 28.42
C CYS A 684 4.15 34.56 29.74
N THR A 685 5.21 33.77 29.90
CA THR A 685 6.01 33.66 31.15
C THR A 685 7.46 34.08 30.92
N ASN A 686 7.92 35.16 31.56
CA ASN A 686 9.30 35.63 31.45
C ASN A 686 10.23 34.81 32.36
N THR A 687 11.10 33.99 31.76
CA THR A 687 12.08 33.14 32.44
C THR A 687 13.43 33.82 32.65
N SER A 688 13.63 35.00 32.06
CA SER A 688 14.87 35.75 32.18
C SER A 688 14.97 36.57 33.47
N LYS A 689 16.19 37.04 33.76
CA LYS A 689 16.48 37.91 34.92
C LYS A 689 16.12 39.39 34.69
N LYS A 690 15.61 39.75 33.52
CA LYS A 690 15.35 41.14 33.13
C LYS A 690 13.92 41.29 32.62
N GLN A 691 13.34 42.48 32.76
CA GLN A 691 12.03 42.77 32.17
C GLN A 691 12.10 42.59 30.64
N ARG A 692 11.03 42.03 30.07
CA ARG A 692 10.86 41.86 28.62
C ARG A 692 9.60 42.59 28.20
N HIS A 693 9.63 43.16 27.01
CA HIS A 693 8.48 43.79 26.36
C HIS A 693 8.12 42.94 25.16
N LEU A 694 6.86 42.52 25.08
CA LEU A 694 6.38 41.68 24.00
C LEU A 694 5.49 42.47 23.05
N THR A 695 5.74 42.29 21.77
CA THR A 695 4.87 42.72 20.68
C THR A 695 4.61 41.51 19.80
N GLY A 696 3.36 41.30 19.40
CA GLY A 696 2.98 40.15 18.60
C GLY A 696 1.52 40.18 18.18
N THR A 697 1.11 39.15 17.44
CA THR A 697 -0.25 39.00 16.93
C THR A 697 -0.71 37.56 17.16
N LEU A 698 -1.89 37.38 17.74
CA LEU A 698 -2.58 36.10 17.81
C LEU A 698 -3.48 35.97 16.57
N VAL A 699 -3.40 34.84 15.87
CA VAL A 699 -4.17 34.59 14.63
C VAL A 699 -4.91 33.26 14.77
N ALA A 700 -6.19 33.25 14.41
CA ALA A 700 -7.03 32.06 14.36
C ALA A 700 -7.52 31.84 12.93
N ASN A 701 -7.21 30.69 12.35
CA ASN A 701 -7.64 30.29 11.01
C ASN A 701 -8.44 28.99 11.06
N THR A 702 -9.37 28.80 10.13
CA THR A 702 -9.89 27.49 9.79
C THR A 702 -8.83 26.73 8.98
N MET A 703 -8.84 25.41 9.09
CA MET A 703 -7.93 24.53 8.36
C MET A 703 -8.64 23.23 7.97
N TYR A 704 -8.21 22.66 6.84
CA TYR A 704 -8.51 21.28 6.51
C TYR A 704 -7.76 20.35 7.47
N TYR A 705 -8.20 19.09 7.59
CA TYR A 705 -7.53 18.15 8.49
C TYR A 705 -6.07 17.84 8.07
N THR A 706 -5.72 18.15 6.82
CA THR A 706 -4.35 18.10 6.29
C THR A 706 -3.43 19.17 6.86
N GLY A 707 -3.96 20.13 7.62
CA GLY A 707 -3.20 21.28 8.10
C GLY A 707 -3.18 22.45 7.13
N VAL A 708 -3.70 22.29 5.90
CA VAL A 708 -3.85 23.40 4.94
C VAL A 708 -4.82 24.44 5.49
N VAL A 709 -4.36 25.68 5.59
CA VAL A 709 -5.16 26.83 6.06
C VAL A 709 -6.24 27.17 5.03
N ALA A 710 -7.49 27.31 5.48
CA ALA A 710 -8.62 27.67 4.64
C ALA A 710 -8.94 29.17 4.71
N GLU A 711 -9.46 29.66 5.84
CA GLU A 711 -9.88 31.06 6.01
C GLU A 711 -9.48 31.64 7.36
N LEU A 712 -9.22 32.95 7.41
CA LEU A 712 -8.99 33.68 8.65
C LEU A 712 -10.29 33.86 9.42
N VAL A 713 -10.34 33.36 10.66
CA VAL A 713 -11.47 33.54 11.58
C VAL A 713 -11.33 34.85 12.36
N GLY A 714 -10.11 35.20 12.77
CA GLY A 714 -9.83 36.45 13.46
C GLY A 714 -8.36 36.62 13.85
N ASN A 715 -7.97 37.85 14.16
CA ASN A 715 -6.65 38.16 14.71
C ASN A 715 -6.73 39.20 15.84
N ASN A 716 -5.71 39.24 16.69
CA ASN A 716 -5.60 40.21 17.77
C ASN A 716 -4.13 40.62 17.94
N HIS A 717 -3.86 41.91 17.76
CA HIS A 717 -2.52 42.49 17.85
C HIS A 717 -2.28 43.11 19.23
N PHE A 718 -1.11 42.85 19.81
CA PHE A 718 -0.67 43.44 21.07
C PHE A 718 0.73 44.02 20.94
N GLU A 719 0.94 45.19 21.55
CA GLU A 719 2.23 45.89 21.53
C GLU A 719 2.69 46.21 22.94
N ASP A 720 4.01 46.16 23.12
CA ASP A 720 4.71 46.67 24.31
C ASP A 720 4.18 46.10 25.65
N VAL A 721 3.82 44.82 25.63
CA VAL A 721 3.35 44.10 26.80
C VAL A 721 4.54 43.79 27.70
N ALA A 722 4.72 44.61 28.74
CA ALA A 722 5.77 44.41 29.74
C ALA A 722 5.48 43.19 30.63
N ILE A 723 6.48 42.31 30.78
CA ILE A 723 6.47 41.15 31.68
C ILE A 723 7.72 41.19 32.56
N ASN A 724 7.50 41.25 33.87
CA ASN A 724 8.57 41.26 34.86
C ASN A 724 9.23 39.88 34.98
N PRO A 725 10.51 39.81 35.43
CA PRO A 725 11.20 38.54 35.66
C PRO A 725 10.37 37.57 36.52
N GLY A 726 10.25 36.32 36.05
CA GLY A 726 9.53 35.25 36.76
C GLY A 726 8.01 35.45 36.86
N LYS A 727 7.42 36.36 36.07
CA LYS A 727 5.96 36.57 36.03
C LYS A 727 5.36 36.02 34.74
N SER A 728 4.10 35.60 34.86
CA SER A 728 3.22 35.25 33.74
C SER A 728 2.18 36.33 33.53
N ARG A 729 1.76 36.55 32.28
CA ARG A 729 0.69 37.47 31.91
C ARG A 729 -0.28 36.82 30.94
#